data_AF-A0A938DVN3-F1
#
_entry.id   AF-A0A938DVN3-F1
#
_cell.length_a   1.000
_cell.length_b   1.000
_cell.length_c   1.000
_cell.angle_alpha   90.00
_cell.angle_beta   90.00
_cell.angle_gamma   90.00
#
_symmetry.space_group_name_H-M   'P 1'
#
loop_
_entity.id
_entity.type
_entity.pdbx_description
1 polymer ?
#
loop_
_entity_poly.entity_id
_entity_poly.type
_entity_poly.pdbx_seq_one_letter_code
_entity_poly.pdbx_strand_id
1 'polypeptide(L)'
;MSTSDDLSNPSTVVPSGDASFADSPAGADRSDSMLATAVLDPVADASPPPLEDRLVLVDDPEYPQHRLTNIVSWVVVGLTCAVVAATMHPEWIFQNTTATGGDMGAHVWGPAFLRDELLPSLRLSGWTPDWYAGFPAYVFYMVIPSLLIVALDVGLPWWLLPFGLAAVGAGAWWALGRTRSPLLRTLVWIVAGVLVVLFIPLPYNVAFKMVAVLGIVTMPLAGFALGRAAGLPFPVPPLIALGATAFLYETGFTIYGGNIASTMAGEFAFSISLTLAVLYLAVLVRGIRTGWDRALGALLFALVILCHLIPAIFAVVATVVYLFTRREDRTPWWDSGTAGRSIAAVLLASALLSLWLFPAVFPILGTLVVVALFGGFDTRVFKWAALVGPIGFLAAAFWFIPFYLNSTYLNDMGWEKLTEYSRYLWPDPAVFDMPYRNVVFALAALGVVLSMVHRVRLGWWLSLLIVTHAWIFVLLPQYRLWNARILPFYILALYLLAALAVGLIIRSLALVVGDVRRQRDEPAWVGVTGLVAVFVVMAVSLAGALRILPGGQLVADPSGSGAATYEWLGIGFPKQNISSGWAYYNFQGLESRPAYPEFDGLVTTMGEVAAERGCGRAMWEYEKELDRFGTPMALMLLPYLTDGCVGSMEGLYFEASSTTPYHFLNQSELSVAPSGAQRDLPYGGFNIGLGVSHLQLLGVKYYMATSAEAIAAARTEPRLEEVAAFASPDTGDGVQRNWVVFEVADSEIVAPLENQPVVASDADDHVDGWVYGERPEARPGQALAPKAPGPAVNWYLDPERWDVQLATSGPQQWARVPAEDRAPPRDPLPPVEVSDIQSGTDEISFRVDRVGVPVLVKASYFPNWRADGAEGPYRVAPNQMVVIPTEEQVTLSYGTSWIDVLGWLMAIVGFVGIGWLAVDDQRRRNAAEAAARDSAEAPVLVNAGAVAAADSVADADTGAGESAVGPQPDAADESAADS
;
A
#
# COMPACT_ATOMS: atom_id res chain seq x y z
N MET A 1 -10.46 -39.51 -62.33
CA MET A 1 -9.86 -40.33 -61.26
C MET A 1 -8.58 -40.93 -61.82
N SER A 2 -7.50 -41.03 -61.03
CA SER A 2 -6.14 -41.42 -61.48
C SER A 2 -5.38 -40.40 -62.36
N THR A 3 -4.95 -39.31 -61.72
CA THR A 3 -4.00 -38.27 -62.19
C THR A 3 -3.13 -37.87 -60.96
N SER A 4 -1.85 -37.50 -60.98
CA SER A 4 -1.05 -36.68 -61.94
C SER A 4 -1.45 -35.19 -61.86
N ASP A 5 -0.57 -34.16 -61.97
CA ASP A 5 0.86 -33.97 -62.35
C ASP A 5 1.42 -32.74 -61.58
N ASP A 6 2.71 -32.34 -61.54
CA ASP A 6 4.05 -33.00 -61.51
C ASP A 6 5.13 -31.93 -61.12
N LEU A 7 6.43 -32.17 -61.35
CA LEU A 7 7.61 -31.30 -61.09
C LEU A 7 7.72 -29.98 -61.90
N SER A 8 8.66 -29.13 -61.45
CA SER A 8 9.59 -28.30 -62.26
C SER A 8 9.26 -26.84 -62.68
N ASN A 9 10.28 -25.99 -62.44
CA ASN A 9 10.68 -24.75 -63.12
C ASN A 9 11.58 -25.16 -64.34
N PRO A 10 11.99 -24.33 -65.35
CA PRO A 10 11.80 -22.88 -65.56
C PRO A 10 11.52 -22.44 -67.04
N SER A 11 11.40 -21.13 -67.27
CA SER A 11 12.07 -20.36 -68.37
C SER A 11 11.56 -18.90 -68.36
N THR A 12 12.34 -17.82 -68.31
CA THR A 12 13.50 -17.34 -69.10
C THR A 12 13.18 -16.98 -70.55
N VAL A 13 13.09 -15.67 -70.83
CA VAL A 13 13.38 -15.08 -72.14
C VAL A 13 14.41 -13.97 -71.93
N VAL A 14 15.39 -13.90 -72.84
CA VAL A 14 16.56 -13.01 -72.77
C VAL A 14 16.52 -12.10 -74.02
N PRO A 15 17.14 -10.91 -73.98
CA PRO A 15 18.20 -10.67 -74.95
C PRO A 15 19.46 -10.04 -74.34
N SER A 16 20.60 -10.51 -74.80
CA SER A 16 21.94 -10.02 -74.45
C SER A 16 22.44 -8.97 -75.43
N GLY A 17 23.34 -8.09 -74.99
CA GLY A 17 24.08 -7.17 -75.86
C GLY A 17 25.44 -6.81 -75.26
N ASP A 18 26.51 -7.04 -76.01
CA ASP A 18 27.88 -6.68 -75.65
C ASP A 18 28.18 -5.20 -75.90
N ALA A 19 29.17 -4.62 -75.18
CA ALA A 19 30.25 -3.78 -75.77
C ALA A 19 31.22 -3.14 -74.74
N SER A 20 32.48 -3.57 -74.79
CA SER A 20 33.73 -2.78 -74.79
C SER A 20 33.90 -1.42 -74.05
N PHE A 21 34.93 -1.40 -73.19
CA PHE A 21 36.04 -0.41 -73.09
C PHE A 21 35.88 1.03 -72.53
N ALA A 22 36.89 1.35 -71.69
CA ALA A 22 37.64 2.61 -71.55
C ALA A 22 37.19 3.75 -70.59
N ASP A 23 38.19 4.16 -69.79
CA ASP A 23 38.52 5.46 -69.21
C ASP A 23 37.53 6.30 -68.37
N SER A 24 37.90 6.39 -67.09
CA SER A 24 37.61 7.48 -66.14
C SER A 24 38.35 8.78 -66.52
N PRO A 25 37.99 9.99 -66.02
CA PRO A 25 37.53 10.22 -64.64
C PRO A 25 36.48 11.33 -64.35
N ALA A 26 36.08 11.36 -63.07
CA ALA A 26 35.51 12.50 -62.32
C ALA A 26 34.13 13.02 -62.73
N GLY A 27 33.10 12.53 -62.02
CA GLY A 27 31.73 13.07 -62.00
C GLY A 27 30.87 12.27 -61.02
N ALA A 28 30.08 12.93 -60.18
CA ALA A 28 29.34 12.28 -59.10
C ALA A 28 28.00 11.67 -59.54
N ASP A 29 27.63 10.52 -58.98
CA ASP A 29 26.35 10.36 -58.25
C ASP A 29 26.44 9.21 -57.23
N ARG A 30 25.35 8.98 -56.49
CA ARG A 30 25.15 7.99 -55.42
C ARG A 30 24.89 6.58 -55.97
N SER A 31 25.49 5.55 -55.37
CA SER A 31 24.72 4.51 -54.66
C SER A 31 25.60 3.62 -53.76
N ASP A 32 24.92 2.84 -52.91
CA ASP A 32 25.32 1.53 -52.36
C ASP A 32 26.64 1.35 -51.58
N SER A 33 26.50 1.46 -50.25
CA SER A 33 27.16 0.54 -49.33
C SER A 33 26.23 0.12 -48.17
N MET A 34 25.01 -0.36 -48.50
CA MET A 34 24.17 -1.06 -47.52
C MET A 34 24.74 -2.46 -47.25
N LEU A 35 25.45 -2.61 -46.12
CA LEU A 35 25.40 -3.74 -45.16
C LEU A 35 26.70 -3.82 -44.34
N ALA A 36 26.72 -3.22 -43.13
CA ALA A 36 27.34 -3.76 -41.90
C ALA A 36 27.70 -2.71 -40.81
N THR A 37 26.72 -1.97 -40.26
CA THR A 37 26.68 -1.54 -38.83
C THR A 37 25.37 -0.80 -38.56
N ALA A 38 24.49 -1.35 -37.72
CA ALA A 38 23.23 -0.70 -37.32
C ALA A 38 22.76 -1.19 -35.94
N VAL A 39 23.57 -0.95 -34.90
CA VAL A 39 23.23 -1.14 -33.48
C VAL A 39 23.73 0.09 -32.73
N LEU A 40 22.89 0.68 -31.86
CA LEU A 40 23.02 2.05 -31.29
C LEU A 40 22.81 3.12 -32.39
N ASP A 41 21.68 3.81 -32.53
CA ASP A 41 21.10 4.72 -31.52
C ASP A 41 19.61 5.07 -31.83
N PRO A 42 18.74 5.28 -30.82
CA PRO A 42 17.37 5.79 -31.03
C PRO A 42 17.06 7.04 -30.18
N VAL A 43 17.85 8.11 -30.32
CA VAL A 43 17.66 9.39 -29.58
C VAL A 43 17.62 10.62 -30.51
N ALA A 44 18.31 10.58 -31.65
CA ALA A 44 18.55 11.76 -32.50
C ALA A 44 17.48 12.03 -33.58
N ASP A 45 16.19 11.99 -33.23
CA ASP A 45 15.15 12.71 -34.01
C ASP A 45 13.99 13.15 -33.12
N ALA A 46 14.17 14.33 -32.52
CA ALA A 46 13.18 15.01 -31.71
C ALA A 46 13.42 16.53 -31.77
N SER A 47 13.34 17.09 -32.98
CA SER A 47 13.27 18.54 -33.16
C SER A 47 12.18 19.12 -32.24
N PRO A 48 12.46 20.11 -31.37
CA PRO A 48 11.44 20.65 -30.50
C PRO A 48 10.30 21.26 -31.34
N PRO A 49 9.03 21.11 -30.93
CA PRO A 49 7.93 21.73 -31.64
C PRO A 49 8.10 23.25 -31.66
N PRO A 50 7.61 23.95 -32.71
CA PRO A 50 7.75 25.39 -32.84
C PRO A 50 7.17 26.11 -31.61
N LEU A 51 7.79 27.24 -31.25
CA LEU A 51 7.54 27.98 -30.02
C LEU A 51 6.06 28.37 -29.81
N GLU A 52 5.31 28.54 -30.90
CA GLU A 52 3.92 29.00 -30.90
C GLU A 52 2.91 27.97 -30.37
N ASP A 53 3.26 26.68 -30.32
CA ASP A 53 2.37 25.57 -29.92
C ASP A 53 2.69 24.99 -28.52
N ARG A 54 3.61 25.59 -27.75
CA ARG A 54 4.01 25.08 -26.43
C ARG A 54 2.97 25.37 -25.34
N LEU A 55 2.38 24.29 -24.79
CA LEU A 55 1.63 24.33 -23.54
C LEU A 55 2.54 24.74 -22.37
N VAL A 56 2.43 25.99 -21.95
CA VAL A 56 3.24 26.57 -20.87
C VAL A 56 2.97 25.86 -19.54
N LEU A 57 4.02 25.34 -18.90
CA LEU A 57 3.93 24.53 -17.69
C LEU A 57 3.99 25.38 -16.41
N VAL A 58 3.52 24.84 -15.28
CA VAL A 58 3.73 25.47 -13.95
C VAL A 58 5.20 25.46 -13.53
N ASP A 59 6.01 24.59 -14.13
CA ASP A 59 7.48 24.53 -13.98
C ASP A 59 8.24 25.34 -15.04
N ASP A 60 7.55 26.03 -15.96
CA ASP A 60 8.20 26.70 -17.09
C ASP A 60 8.81 28.05 -16.65
N PRO A 61 10.16 28.20 -16.62
CA PRO A 61 10.79 29.42 -16.16
C PRO A 61 10.60 30.60 -17.14
N GLU A 62 10.18 30.34 -18.38
CA GLU A 62 9.90 31.37 -19.39
C GLU A 62 8.50 31.98 -19.19
N TYR A 63 7.61 31.36 -18.42
CA TYR A 63 6.29 31.90 -18.14
C TYR A 63 6.37 33.18 -17.27
N PRO A 64 5.87 34.34 -17.72
CA PRO A 64 6.01 35.61 -16.99
C PRO A 64 5.44 35.60 -15.56
N GLN A 65 4.50 34.69 -15.27
CA GLN A 65 3.82 34.58 -13.97
C GLN A 65 4.23 33.31 -13.19
N HIS A 66 5.28 32.59 -13.64
CA HIS A 66 5.83 31.35 -13.05
C HIS A 66 6.06 31.43 -11.53
N ARG A 67 6.63 32.53 -11.04
CA ARG A 67 6.90 32.69 -9.60
C ARG A 67 5.61 32.73 -8.79
N LEU A 68 4.58 33.44 -9.26
CA LEU A 68 3.30 33.57 -8.57
C LEU A 68 2.55 32.23 -8.54
N THR A 69 2.44 31.55 -9.69
CA THR A 69 1.71 30.28 -9.79
C THR A 69 2.36 29.17 -8.97
N ASN A 70 3.70 29.11 -8.90
CA ASN A 70 4.41 28.19 -8.00
C ASN A 70 4.19 28.53 -6.53
N ILE A 71 4.37 29.79 -6.12
CA ILE A 71 4.18 30.19 -4.72
C ILE A 71 2.75 29.87 -4.26
N VAL A 72 1.73 30.24 -5.04
CA VAL A 72 0.33 29.93 -4.71
C VAL A 72 0.09 28.41 -4.68
N SER A 73 0.65 27.64 -5.63
CA SER A 73 0.52 26.17 -5.62
C SER A 73 1.11 25.55 -4.34
N TRP A 74 2.33 25.93 -3.95
CA TRP A 74 2.98 25.41 -2.75
C TRP A 74 2.32 25.88 -1.45
N VAL A 75 1.83 27.12 -1.40
CA VAL A 75 1.04 27.62 -0.25
C VAL A 75 -0.26 26.82 -0.10
N VAL A 76 -1.01 26.60 -1.18
CA VAL A 76 -2.25 25.81 -1.12
C VAL A 76 -1.96 24.37 -0.70
N VAL A 77 -1.01 23.68 -1.34
CA VAL A 77 -0.65 22.29 -0.99
C VAL A 77 -0.14 22.19 0.46
N GLY A 78 0.68 23.14 0.91
CA GLY A 78 1.17 23.18 2.30
C GLY A 78 0.05 23.39 3.32
N LEU A 79 -0.89 24.31 3.06
CA LEU A 79 -2.09 24.50 3.87
C LEU A 79 -2.98 23.25 3.88
N THR A 80 -3.13 22.58 2.74
CA THR A 80 -3.88 21.33 2.63
C THR A 80 -3.27 20.21 3.47
N CYS A 81 -1.95 19.99 3.41
CA CYS A 81 -1.27 19.04 4.30
C CYS A 81 -1.42 19.44 5.78
N ALA A 82 -1.37 20.73 6.10
CA ALA A 82 -1.56 21.23 7.46
C ALA A 82 -2.98 21.04 7.99
N VAL A 83 -4.03 21.12 7.15
CA VAL A 83 -5.41 20.81 7.53
C VAL A 83 -5.59 19.33 7.85
N VAL A 84 -4.98 18.43 7.06
CA VAL A 84 -4.97 17.00 7.37
C VAL A 84 -4.23 16.73 8.68
N ALA A 85 -3.04 17.30 8.86
CA ALA A 85 -2.27 17.15 10.10
C ALA A 85 -3.01 17.70 11.33
N ALA A 86 -3.70 18.85 11.22
CA ALA A 86 -4.51 19.41 12.30
C ALA A 86 -5.73 18.56 12.64
N THR A 87 -6.35 17.90 11.65
CA THR A 87 -7.42 16.91 11.89
C THR A 87 -6.88 15.70 12.67
N MET A 88 -5.60 15.36 12.48
CA MET A 88 -4.96 14.24 13.17
C MET A 88 -4.51 14.57 14.60
N HIS A 89 -4.99 15.68 15.18
CA HIS A 89 -4.82 15.99 16.60
C HIS A 89 -3.34 15.98 17.07
N PRO A 90 -2.48 16.88 16.55
CA PRO A 90 -1.04 16.90 16.85
C PRO A 90 -0.72 16.96 18.34
N GLU A 91 -1.56 17.64 19.12
CA GLU A 91 -1.47 17.74 20.58
C GLU A 91 -1.62 16.38 21.30
N TRP A 92 -2.21 15.38 20.65
CA TRP A 92 -2.31 13.99 21.13
C TRP A 92 -1.30 13.05 20.43
N ILE A 93 -0.86 13.36 19.20
CA ILE A 93 0.28 12.69 18.54
C ILE A 93 1.56 12.83 19.37
N PHE A 94 1.85 14.05 19.85
CA PHE A 94 3.06 14.33 20.64
C PHE A 94 2.95 13.98 22.14
N GLN A 95 1.84 13.39 22.57
CA GLN A 95 1.71 12.81 23.91
C GLN A 95 2.15 11.34 23.91
N ASN A 96 2.98 10.97 24.90
CA ASN A 96 3.49 9.62 25.11
C ASN A 96 2.46 8.68 25.75
N THR A 97 1.25 8.64 25.19
CA THR A 97 0.17 7.68 25.53
C THR A 97 0.08 6.60 24.46
N THR A 98 -0.15 5.37 24.87
CA THR A 98 -0.21 4.17 24.03
C THR A 98 -1.42 4.24 23.12
N ALA A 99 -1.22 4.09 21.80
CA ALA A 99 -2.30 4.21 20.83
C ALA A 99 -3.38 3.15 21.05
N THR A 100 -4.62 3.45 20.64
CA THR A 100 -5.77 2.56 20.81
C THR A 100 -6.75 2.67 19.63
N GLY A 101 -7.90 1.98 19.69
CA GLY A 101 -8.98 2.05 18.71
C GLY A 101 -8.86 1.03 17.57
N GLY A 102 -9.78 0.06 17.55
CA GLY A 102 -9.73 -1.05 16.60
C GLY A 102 -8.39 -1.79 16.66
N ASP A 103 -7.84 -2.12 15.50
CA ASP A 103 -6.57 -2.85 15.33
C ASP A 103 -5.37 -1.96 15.71
N MET A 104 -5.51 -0.63 15.62
CA MET A 104 -4.43 0.34 15.91
C MET A 104 -3.79 0.13 17.30
N GLY A 105 -4.59 -0.29 18.29
CA GLY A 105 -4.10 -0.56 19.64
C GLY A 105 -3.12 -1.72 19.72
N ALA A 106 -3.40 -2.83 19.04
CA ALA A 106 -2.52 -4.00 19.07
C ALA A 106 -1.30 -3.87 18.13
N HIS A 107 -1.34 -2.95 17.17
CA HIS A 107 -0.19 -2.64 16.31
C HIS A 107 1.05 -2.11 17.06
N VAL A 108 0.92 -1.64 18.32
CA VAL A 108 2.08 -1.17 19.11
C VAL A 108 3.04 -2.29 19.54
N TRP A 109 2.60 -3.56 19.53
CA TRP A 109 3.48 -4.71 19.85
C TRP A 109 4.56 -4.90 18.78
N GLY A 110 4.20 -4.89 17.50
CA GLY A 110 5.09 -5.32 16.40
C GLY A 110 6.41 -4.54 16.30
N PRO A 111 6.40 -3.19 16.25
CA PRO A 111 7.64 -2.43 16.16
C PRO A 111 8.52 -2.52 17.42
N ALA A 112 7.96 -2.79 18.60
CA ALA A 112 8.72 -3.06 19.81
C ALA A 112 9.42 -4.43 19.70
N PHE A 113 8.67 -5.49 19.35
CA PHE A 113 9.25 -6.81 19.06
C PHE A 113 10.36 -6.75 17.99
N LEU A 114 10.19 -5.94 16.95
CA LEU A 114 11.20 -5.69 15.92
C LEU A 114 12.46 -5.00 16.49
N ARG A 115 12.30 -4.03 17.40
CA ARG A 115 13.38 -3.28 18.06
C ARG A 115 14.19 -4.16 19.02
N ASP A 116 13.50 -4.96 19.81
CA ASP A 116 14.07 -5.59 21.00
C ASP A 116 14.58 -7.01 20.74
N GLU A 117 13.90 -7.80 19.89
CA GLU A 117 14.26 -9.20 19.62
C GLU A 117 14.95 -9.38 18.26
N LEU A 118 14.37 -8.82 17.19
CA LEU A 118 14.80 -9.11 15.82
C LEU A 118 16.03 -8.30 15.36
N LEU A 119 16.01 -6.98 15.52
CA LEU A 119 17.07 -6.10 15.04
C LEU A 119 18.44 -6.28 15.73
N PRO A 120 18.54 -6.58 17.04
CA PRO A 120 19.82 -6.91 17.67
C PRO A 120 20.46 -8.18 17.08
N SER A 121 19.62 -9.12 16.62
CA SER A 121 20.02 -10.32 15.89
C SER A 121 20.23 -10.09 14.38
N LEU A 122 20.16 -8.84 13.90
CA LEU A 122 20.20 -8.43 12.49
C LEU A 122 19.12 -9.09 11.61
N ARG A 123 17.99 -9.49 12.20
CA ARG A 123 16.84 -10.10 11.50
C ARG A 123 15.77 -9.05 11.18
N LEU A 124 14.95 -9.33 10.16
CA LEU A 124 13.76 -8.56 9.79
C LEU A 124 12.45 -9.37 9.92
N SER A 125 12.57 -10.63 10.33
CA SER A 125 11.49 -11.59 10.59
C SER A 125 12.04 -12.68 11.52
N GLY A 126 11.15 -13.38 12.23
CA GLY A 126 11.53 -14.41 13.19
C GLY A 126 10.30 -15.07 13.83
N TRP A 127 10.51 -15.93 14.83
CA TRP A 127 9.42 -16.45 15.65
C TRP A 127 9.08 -15.49 16.78
N THR A 128 7.84 -15.55 17.24
CA THR A 128 7.42 -15.08 18.57
C THR A 128 6.49 -16.13 19.18
N PRO A 129 6.51 -16.38 20.51
CA PRO A 129 5.51 -17.16 21.22
C PRO A 129 4.25 -16.35 21.62
N ASP A 130 4.28 -15.03 21.45
CA ASP A 130 3.42 -14.05 22.15
C ASP A 130 1.92 -14.19 21.86
N TRP A 131 1.54 -14.54 20.63
CA TRP A 131 0.15 -14.71 20.21
C TRP A 131 -0.10 -16.09 19.61
N TYR A 132 -1.29 -16.67 19.82
CA TYR A 132 -1.75 -17.90 19.14
C TYR A 132 -0.82 -19.11 19.27
N ALA A 133 -0.23 -19.33 20.46
CA ALA A 133 0.82 -20.34 20.69
C ALA A 133 2.09 -20.20 19.81
N GLY A 134 2.23 -19.05 19.15
CA GLY A 134 3.36 -18.61 18.36
C GLY A 134 3.05 -18.42 16.87
N PHE A 135 3.81 -17.55 16.21
CA PHE A 135 3.69 -17.26 14.78
C PHE A 135 4.97 -16.63 14.18
N PRO A 136 5.14 -16.68 12.83
CA PRO A 136 6.30 -16.10 12.14
C PRO A 136 6.13 -14.58 11.93
N ALA A 137 6.59 -13.79 12.89
CA ALA A 137 6.58 -12.33 12.84
C ALA A 137 7.25 -11.79 11.56
N TYR A 138 6.60 -10.81 10.94
CA TYR A 138 7.01 -10.13 9.70
C TYR A 138 7.17 -10.99 8.43
N VAL A 139 6.89 -12.30 8.45
CA VAL A 139 6.81 -13.11 7.22
C VAL A 139 5.56 -12.77 6.42
N PHE A 140 4.43 -12.52 7.11
CA PHE A 140 3.15 -12.20 6.47
C PHE A 140 2.71 -10.72 6.60
N TYR A 141 3.38 -9.94 7.44
CA TYR A 141 3.08 -8.52 7.69
C TYR A 141 4.25 -7.60 7.31
N MET A 142 3.93 -6.32 7.08
CA MET A 142 4.77 -5.36 6.36
C MET A 142 5.83 -4.72 7.27
N VAL A 143 7.11 -4.86 6.92
CA VAL A 143 8.23 -4.50 7.82
C VAL A 143 8.63 -3.01 7.79
N ILE A 144 8.50 -2.32 6.65
CA ILE A 144 9.01 -0.95 6.49
C ILE A 144 8.33 0.09 7.40
N PRO A 145 6.99 0.08 7.61
CA PRO A 145 6.35 1.01 8.54
C PRO A 145 6.88 0.85 9.97
N SER A 146 7.09 -0.40 10.43
CA SER A 146 7.67 -0.69 11.74
C SER A 146 9.14 -0.26 11.84
N LEU A 147 9.96 -0.51 10.82
CA LEU A 147 11.34 -0.02 10.77
C LEU A 147 11.43 1.51 10.87
N LEU A 148 10.48 2.24 10.27
CA LEU A 148 10.43 3.70 10.37
C LEU A 148 10.05 4.18 11.78
N ILE A 149 9.20 3.44 12.50
CA ILE A 149 8.88 3.71 13.91
C ILE A 149 10.12 3.50 14.77
N VAL A 150 10.80 2.35 14.64
CA VAL A 150 12.02 2.04 15.40
C VAL A 150 13.15 3.04 15.10
N ALA A 151 13.30 3.47 13.85
CA ALA A 151 14.31 4.46 13.46
C ALA A 151 14.07 5.86 14.05
N LEU A 152 12.81 6.20 14.40
CA LEU A 152 12.45 7.45 15.09
C LEU A 152 12.51 7.31 16.62
N ASP A 153 12.25 6.11 17.15
CA ASP A 153 12.33 5.79 18.58
C ASP A 153 13.79 5.75 19.08
N VAL A 154 14.62 4.93 18.43
CA VAL A 154 16.02 4.67 18.85
C VAL A 154 16.94 5.87 18.59
N GLY A 155 16.73 6.58 17.47
CA GLY A 155 17.51 7.76 17.09
C GLY A 155 19.04 7.54 17.04
N LEU A 156 19.81 8.57 17.42
CA LEU A 156 21.18 8.38 17.89
C LEU A 156 21.20 8.31 19.43
N PRO A 157 22.08 7.47 20.01
CA PRO A 157 22.42 7.55 21.43
C PRO A 157 22.77 8.99 21.83
N TRP A 158 22.22 9.46 22.95
CA TRP A 158 22.29 10.88 23.38
C TRP A 158 23.71 11.46 23.46
N TRP A 159 24.72 10.61 23.71
CA TRP A 159 26.13 10.99 23.76
C TRP A 159 26.79 11.10 22.37
N LEU A 160 26.27 10.42 21.35
CA LEU A 160 26.63 10.58 19.95
C LEU A 160 25.90 11.74 19.27
N LEU A 161 24.70 12.08 19.74
CA LEU A 161 23.85 13.15 19.19
C LEU A 161 24.60 14.46 18.85
N PRO A 162 25.41 15.09 19.74
CA PRO A 162 26.12 16.32 19.39
C PRO A 162 27.14 16.14 18.25
N PHE A 163 27.78 14.97 18.17
CA PHE A 163 28.72 14.65 17.09
C PHE A 163 27.99 14.34 15.77
N GLY A 164 26.85 13.64 15.83
CA GLY A 164 25.99 13.38 14.69
C GLY A 164 25.42 14.67 14.08
N LEU A 165 24.83 15.54 14.91
CA LEU A 165 24.32 16.84 14.49
C LEU A 165 25.43 17.74 13.91
N ALA A 166 26.62 17.72 14.52
CA ALA A 166 27.79 18.44 13.98
C ALA A 166 28.26 17.86 12.63
N ALA A 167 28.25 16.53 12.46
CA ALA A 167 28.61 15.87 11.21
C ALA A 167 27.59 16.16 10.09
N VAL A 168 26.29 16.17 10.40
CA VAL A 168 25.23 16.57 9.47
C VAL A 168 25.36 18.04 9.07
N GLY A 169 25.59 18.94 10.04
CA GLY A 169 25.82 20.36 9.78
C GLY A 169 27.07 20.61 8.92
N ALA A 170 28.18 19.94 9.23
CA ALA A 170 29.43 20.03 8.47
C ALA A 170 29.30 19.42 7.06
N GLY A 171 28.62 18.28 6.92
CA GLY A 171 28.35 17.63 5.63
C GLY A 171 27.43 18.47 4.74
N ALA A 172 26.36 19.04 5.32
CA ALA A 172 25.48 19.97 4.64
C ALA A 172 26.25 21.22 4.18
N TRP A 173 27.04 21.85 5.06
CA TRP A 173 27.87 23.01 4.71
C TRP A 173 28.89 22.70 3.59
N TRP A 174 29.58 21.55 3.69
CA TRP A 174 30.54 21.07 2.69
C TRP A 174 29.91 20.79 1.31
N ALA A 175 28.67 20.30 1.29
CA ALA A 175 27.89 20.04 0.07
C ALA A 175 27.33 21.35 -0.51
N LEU A 176 26.78 22.23 0.32
CA LEU A 176 26.32 23.58 -0.07
C LEU A 176 27.45 24.45 -0.61
N GLY A 177 28.69 24.24 -0.15
CA GLY A 177 29.88 24.90 -0.71
C GLY A 177 30.22 24.48 -2.14
N ARG A 178 29.79 23.29 -2.58
CA ARG A 178 30.05 22.76 -3.95
C ARG A 178 28.83 22.85 -4.88
N THR A 179 27.61 22.78 -4.35
CA THR A 179 26.38 22.75 -5.16
C THR A 179 25.93 24.15 -5.57
N ARG A 180 26.11 24.51 -6.86
CA ARG A 180 25.55 25.75 -7.43
C ARG A 180 24.06 25.65 -7.80
N SER A 181 23.53 24.45 -8.03
CA SER A 181 22.11 24.24 -8.31
C SER A 181 21.24 24.49 -7.08
N PRO A 182 20.21 25.36 -7.14
CA PRO A 182 19.33 25.62 -6.01
C PRO A 182 18.53 24.38 -5.59
N LEU A 183 18.17 23.50 -6.54
CA LEU A 183 17.46 22.25 -6.24
C LEU A 183 18.30 21.32 -5.35
N LEU A 184 19.59 21.15 -5.66
CA LEU A 184 20.49 20.36 -4.82
C LEU A 184 20.70 21.02 -3.44
N ARG A 185 20.75 22.35 -3.36
CA ARG A 185 20.87 23.06 -2.07
C ARG A 185 19.65 22.82 -1.18
N THR A 186 18.44 22.87 -1.74
CA THR A 186 17.20 22.51 -1.03
C THR A 186 17.19 21.03 -0.64
N LEU A 187 17.62 20.13 -1.52
CA LEU A 187 17.67 18.68 -1.22
C LEU A 187 18.68 18.36 -0.11
N VAL A 188 19.84 19.03 -0.08
CA VAL A 188 20.80 18.92 1.03
C VAL A 188 20.18 19.38 2.35
N TRP A 189 19.41 20.47 2.37
CA TRP A 189 18.70 20.90 3.58
C TRP A 189 17.58 19.94 4.00
N ILE A 190 16.85 19.34 3.06
CA ILE A 190 15.84 18.31 3.36
C ILE A 190 16.50 17.07 3.96
N VAL A 191 17.58 16.56 3.34
CA VAL A 191 18.34 15.41 3.85
C VAL A 191 18.94 15.72 5.23
N ALA A 192 19.49 16.93 5.43
CA ALA A 192 19.99 17.33 6.74
C ALA A 192 18.87 17.39 7.79
N GLY A 193 17.70 17.95 7.46
CA GLY A 193 16.54 17.99 8.36
C GLY A 193 16.01 16.59 8.71
N VAL A 194 15.91 15.69 7.73
CA VAL A 194 15.54 14.28 7.95
C VAL A 194 16.56 13.56 8.84
N LEU A 195 17.87 13.77 8.62
CA LEU A 195 18.91 13.21 9.48
C LEU A 195 18.88 13.79 10.90
N VAL A 196 18.57 15.08 11.08
CA VAL A 196 18.36 15.67 12.41
C VAL A 196 17.18 15.01 13.13
N VAL A 197 16.06 14.79 12.44
CA VAL A 197 14.89 14.10 13.03
C VAL A 197 15.20 12.64 13.35
N LEU A 198 15.87 11.90 12.46
CA LEU A 198 16.31 10.52 12.70
C LEU A 198 17.45 10.39 13.73
N PHE A 199 18.06 11.49 14.16
CA PHE A 199 19.10 11.48 15.19
C PHE A 199 18.55 11.81 16.57
N ILE A 200 17.46 12.58 16.67
CA ILE A 200 16.83 12.89 17.95
C ILE A 200 15.84 11.75 18.29
N PRO A 201 16.13 10.90 19.30
CA PRO A 201 15.20 9.86 19.70
C PRO A 201 13.87 10.46 20.19
N LEU A 202 12.76 9.93 19.68
CA LEU A 202 11.40 10.28 20.10
C LEU A 202 10.85 9.18 21.02
N PRO A 203 9.94 9.47 21.96
CA PRO A 203 9.28 8.42 22.72
C PRO A 203 8.51 7.46 21.79
N TYR A 204 8.62 6.16 22.03
CA TYR A 204 8.03 5.10 21.20
C TYR A 204 6.60 5.37 20.72
N ASN A 205 5.70 5.74 21.64
CA ASN A 205 4.30 6.04 21.32
C ASN A 205 4.15 7.27 20.40
N VAL A 206 5.03 8.26 20.51
CA VAL A 206 5.05 9.44 19.62
C VAL A 206 5.59 9.05 18.24
N ALA A 207 6.66 8.26 18.17
CA ALA A 207 7.20 7.72 16.92
C ALA A 207 6.14 6.88 16.17
N PHE A 208 5.43 6.01 16.89
CA PHE A 208 4.32 5.21 16.38
C PHE A 208 3.21 6.09 15.76
N LYS A 209 2.67 7.03 16.53
CA LYS A 209 1.59 7.93 16.07
C LYS A 209 2.02 8.79 14.86
N MET A 210 3.26 9.30 14.86
CA MET A 210 3.81 10.08 13.75
C MET A 210 3.92 9.29 12.44
N VAL A 211 4.32 8.01 12.50
CA VAL A 211 4.37 7.15 11.31
C VAL A 211 2.95 6.74 10.87
N ALA A 212 2.05 6.44 11.82
CA ALA A 212 0.68 6.06 11.50
C ALA A 212 -0.07 7.11 10.65
N VAL A 213 0.20 8.41 10.87
CA VAL A 213 -0.40 9.50 10.08
C VAL A 213 0.39 9.87 8.82
N LEU A 214 1.61 9.35 8.62
CA LEU A 214 2.53 9.80 7.58
C LEU A 214 1.93 9.69 6.17
N GLY A 215 1.27 8.57 5.86
CA GLY A 215 0.64 8.34 4.56
C GLY A 215 -0.42 9.39 4.25
N ILE A 216 -1.40 9.54 5.14
CA ILE A 216 -2.51 10.48 4.94
C ILE A 216 -2.06 11.95 4.92
N VAL A 217 -1.09 12.36 5.77
CA VAL A 217 -0.57 13.74 5.79
C VAL A 217 0.23 14.07 4.52
N THR A 218 0.87 13.08 3.87
CA THR A 218 1.68 13.29 2.65
C THR A 218 0.95 12.98 1.34
N MET A 219 -0.23 12.35 1.39
CA MET A 219 -1.08 12.07 0.22
C MET A 219 -1.42 13.31 -0.65
N PRO A 220 -1.69 14.52 -0.10
CA PRO A 220 -1.91 15.70 -0.94
C PRO A 220 -0.66 16.10 -1.74
N LEU A 221 0.53 15.93 -1.17
CA LEU A 221 1.81 16.18 -1.85
C LEU A 221 2.07 15.16 -2.97
N ALA A 222 1.66 13.89 -2.78
CA ALA A 222 1.71 12.89 -3.84
C ALA A 222 0.74 13.22 -4.99
N GLY A 223 -0.49 13.67 -4.69
CA GLY A 223 -1.44 14.18 -5.69
C GLY A 223 -0.88 15.38 -6.47
N PHE A 224 -0.24 16.33 -5.79
CA PHE A 224 0.46 17.45 -6.43
C PHE A 224 1.58 16.97 -7.37
N ALA A 225 2.42 16.03 -6.89
CA ALA A 225 3.53 15.48 -7.67
C ALA A 225 3.04 14.76 -8.94
N LEU A 226 1.94 14.01 -8.87
CA LEU A 226 1.31 13.37 -10.03
C LEU A 226 0.80 14.41 -11.05
N GLY A 227 0.11 15.45 -10.59
CA GLY A 227 -0.36 16.54 -11.45
C GLY A 227 0.78 17.32 -12.13
N ARG A 228 1.89 17.53 -11.41
CA ARG A 228 3.12 18.15 -11.96
C ARG A 228 3.81 17.24 -12.97
N ALA A 229 4.01 15.96 -12.64
CA ALA A 229 4.64 14.99 -13.53
C ALA A 229 3.90 14.79 -14.86
N ALA A 230 2.56 14.83 -14.81
CA ALA A 230 1.69 14.82 -15.98
C ALA A 230 1.78 16.09 -16.86
N GLY A 231 2.55 17.11 -16.45
CA GLY A 231 2.75 18.33 -17.23
C GLY A 231 1.49 19.18 -17.33
N LEU A 232 0.65 19.19 -16.30
CA LEU A 232 -0.61 19.93 -16.33
C LEU A 232 -0.38 21.41 -15.99
N PRO A 233 -0.93 22.36 -16.75
CA PRO A 233 -0.80 23.79 -16.51
C PRO A 233 -1.59 24.25 -15.28
N PHE A 234 -1.31 25.47 -14.81
CA PHE A 234 -1.93 26.04 -13.62
C PHE A 234 -3.43 26.36 -13.87
N PRO A 235 -4.36 26.13 -12.92
CA PRO A 235 -4.16 25.66 -11.55
C PRO A 235 -4.33 24.14 -11.35
N VAL A 236 -4.18 23.32 -12.40
CA VAL A 236 -4.57 21.90 -12.32
C VAL A 236 -3.75 21.09 -11.28
N PRO A 237 -2.40 21.16 -11.19
CA PRO A 237 -1.66 20.35 -10.23
C PRO A 237 -2.04 20.52 -8.75
N PRO A 238 -2.19 21.74 -8.17
CA PRO A 238 -2.66 21.87 -6.79
C PRO A 238 -4.12 21.46 -6.61
N LEU A 239 -4.96 21.49 -7.66
CA LEU A 239 -6.31 20.91 -7.58
C LEU A 239 -6.28 19.39 -7.46
N ILE A 240 -5.35 18.69 -8.14
CA ILE A 240 -5.16 17.23 -7.95
C ILE A 240 -4.81 16.91 -6.48
N ALA A 241 -4.07 17.77 -5.78
CA ALA A 241 -3.83 17.65 -4.34
C ALA A 241 -5.10 17.80 -3.50
N LEU A 242 -5.98 18.76 -3.84
CA LEU A 242 -7.30 18.90 -3.20
C LEU A 242 -8.19 17.67 -3.45
N GLY A 243 -8.15 17.10 -4.65
CA GLY A 243 -8.84 15.83 -4.97
C GLY A 243 -8.32 14.66 -4.14
N ALA A 244 -7.00 14.49 -4.04
CA ALA A 244 -6.38 13.49 -3.18
C ALA A 244 -6.74 13.70 -1.70
N THR A 245 -6.94 14.95 -1.26
CA THR A 245 -7.38 15.28 0.10
C THR A 245 -8.86 14.96 0.32
N ALA A 246 -9.73 15.27 -0.64
CA ALA A 246 -11.15 14.96 -0.53
C ALA A 246 -11.41 13.44 -0.39
N PHE A 247 -10.57 12.61 -1.03
CA PHE A 247 -10.54 11.16 -0.82
C PHE A 247 -10.16 10.75 0.62
N LEU A 248 -9.27 11.47 1.30
CA LEU A 248 -8.90 11.15 2.69
C LEU A 248 -10.08 11.25 3.67
N TYR A 249 -11.02 12.14 3.38
CA TYR A 249 -12.24 12.37 4.18
C TYR A 249 -13.46 11.60 3.66
N GLU A 250 -13.27 10.65 2.75
CA GLU A 250 -14.28 9.66 2.38
C GLU A 250 -14.79 8.93 3.63
N THR A 251 -16.11 8.78 3.77
CA THR A 251 -16.77 8.10 4.90
C THR A 251 -17.62 6.91 4.49
N GLY A 252 -17.75 6.62 3.19
CA GLY A 252 -18.51 5.47 2.71
C GLY A 252 -17.95 4.13 3.19
N PHE A 253 -16.68 4.08 3.56
CA PHE A 253 -16.02 2.90 4.12
C PHE A 253 -15.04 3.25 5.25
N THR A 254 -14.85 2.32 6.18
CA THR A 254 -13.99 2.46 7.36
C THR A 254 -12.86 1.43 7.45
N ILE A 255 -12.86 0.39 6.60
CA ILE A 255 -11.92 -0.76 6.66
C ILE A 255 -11.53 -1.30 5.25
N TYR A 256 -11.46 -0.42 4.24
CA TYR A 256 -11.07 -0.83 2.88
C TYR A 256 -9.67 -0.34 2.48
N GLY A 257 -9.24 0.82 3.00
CA GLY A 257 -7.88 1.34 2.89
C GLY A 257 -7.76 2.79 2.40
N GLY A 258 -6.71 3.49 2.84
CA GLY A 258 -6.24 4.74 2.25
C GLY A 258 -6.93 6.04 2.69
N ASN A 259 -8.17 5.99 3.17
CA ASN A 259 -8.83 7.14 3.82
C ASN A 259 -8.45 7.22 5.31
N ILE A 260 -8.79 8.33 5.98
CA ILE A 260 -8.47 8.53 7.40
C ILE A 260 -9.13 7.45 8.26
N ALA A 261 -10.40 7.11 8.00
CA ALA A 261 -11.12 6.10 8.77
C ALA A 261 -10.42 4.73 8.73
N SER A 262 -10.04 4.23 7.56
CA SER A 262 -9.28 2.96 7.45
C SER A 262 -7.88 3.08 8.05
N THR A 263 -7.23 4.25 7.93
CA THR A 263 -5.94 4.50 8.59
C THR A 263 -6.07 4.36 10.10
N MET A 264 -7.13 4.91 10.71
CA MET A 264 -7.41 4.82 12.15
C MET A 264 -7.98 3.46 12.57
N ALA A 265 -8.61 2.69 11.66
CA ALA A 265 -8.95 1.29 11.97
C ALA A 265 -7.71 0.44 12.24
N GLY A 266 -6.57 0.77 11.61
CA GLY A 266 -5.28 0.08 11.72
C GLY A 266 -4.44 0.14 10.44
N GLU A 267 -5.03 0.54 9.31
CA GLU A 267 -4.45 0.33 7.98
C GLU A 267 -3.43 1.39 7.55
N PHE A 268 -2.64 1.92 8.50
CA PHE A 268 -1.64 2.96 8.22
C PHE A 268 -0.56 2.48 7.22
N ALA A 269 -0.19 1.21 7.27
CA ALA A 269 0.71 0.58 6.30
C ALA A 269 0.16 0.68 4.86
N PHE A 270 -1.15 0.44 4.66
CA PHE A 270 -1.83 0.63 3.39
C PHE A 270 -1.79 2.10 2.95
N SER A 271 -2.08 3.05 3.85
CA SER A 271 -2.11 4.49 3.53
C SER A 271 -0.73 5.07 3.18
N ILE A 272 0.34 4.59 3.84
CA ILE A 272 1.73 4.90 3.47
C ILE A 272 2.03 4.32 2.07
N SER A 273 1.71 3.04 1.83
CA SER A 273 1.95 2.38 0.55
C SER A 273 1.16 3.00 -0.61
N LEU A 274 -0.10 3.40 -0.40
CA LEU A 274 -0.91 4.11 -1.41
C LEU A 274 -0.29 5.47 -1.79
N THR A 275 0.21 6.22 -0.81
CA THR A 275 0.87 7.51 -1.06
C THR A 275 2.18 7.32 -1.82
N LEU A 276 2.96 6.30 -1.46
CA LEU A 276 4.14 5.86 -2.22
C LEU A 276 3.77 5.38 -3.64
N ALA A 277 2.61 4.73 -3.83
CA ALA A 277 2.15 4.29 -5.15
C ALA A 277 1.79 5.48 -6.05
N VAL A 278 1.14 6.51 -5.51
CA VAL A 278 0.88 7.77 -6.25
C VAL A 278 2.19 8.49 -6.59
N LEU A 279 3.19 8.48 -5.70
CA LEU A 279 4.54 9.01 -5.99
C LEU A 279 5.28 8.19 -7.05
N TYR A 280 5.20 6.85 -7.00
CA TYR A 280 5.73 5.96 -8.03
C TYR A 280 5.07 6.25 -9.39
N LEU A 281 3.75 6.43 -9.44
CA LEU A 281 3.03 6.76 -10.68
C LEU A 281 3.37 8.17 -11.19
N ALA A 282 3.63 9.14 -10.30
CA ALA A 282 4.20 10.43 -10.70
C ALA A 282 5.60 10.27 -11.33
N VAL A 283 6.46 9.43 -10.74
CA VAL A 283 7.81 9.17 -11.25
C VAL A 283 7.78 8.38 -12.57
N LEU A 284 6.87 7.43 -12.74
CA LEU A 284 6.57 6.76 -14.02
C LEU A 284 6.21 7.79 -15.10
N VAL A 285 5.23 8.66 -14.84
CA VAL A 285 4.75 9.64 -15.82
C VAL A 285 5.82 10.69 -16.16
N ARG A 286 6.67 11.09 -15.20
CA ARG A 286 7.85 11.93 -15.49
C ARG A 286 8.92 11.18 -16.28
N GLY A 287 9.19 9.93 -15.91
CA GLY A 287 10.25 9.10 -16.49
C GLY A 287 10.01 8.74 -17.95
N ILE A 288 8.78 8.42 -18.35
CA ILE A 288 8.44 8.15 -19.77
C ILE A 288 8.47 9.41 -20.66
N ARG A 289 8.26 10.60 -20.07
CA ARG A 289 8.30 11.90 -20.78
C ARG A 289 9.73 12.44 -20.93
N THR A 290 10.61 12.14 -19.98
CA THR A 290 11.96 12.72 -19.89
C THR A 290 13.11 11.73 -20.14
N GLY A 291 12.85 10.42 -20.06
CA GLY A 291 13.87 9.36 -20.14
C GLY A 291 14.55 9.01 -18.81
N TRP A 292 14.19 9.67 -17.71
CA TRP A 292 14.90 9.60 -16.42
C TRP A 292 14.17 8.80 -15.32
N ASP A 293 14.75 8.87 -14.12
CA ASP A 293 14.16 8.48 -12.83
C ASP A 293 13.76 7.01 -12.71
N ARG A 294 14.41 6.14 -13.48
CA ARG A 294 14.20 4.68 -13.40
C ARG A 294 14.68 4.14 -12.05
N ALA A 295 15.81 4.64 -11.54
CA ALA A 295 16.31 4.25 -10.22
C ALA A 295 15.34 4.63 -9.09
N LEU A 296 14.81 5.85 -9.15
CA LEU A 296 13.81 6.33 -8.20
C LEU A 296 12.48 5.57 -8.34
N GLY A 297 12.06 5.26 -9.58
CA GLY A 297 10.89 4.42 -9.85
C GLY A 297 11.03 3.02 -9.26
N ALA A 298 12.20 2.39 -9.40
CA ALA A 298 12.45 1.05 -8.86
C ALA A 298 12.50 1.04 -7.33
N LEU A 299 13.13 2.04 -6.71
CA LEU A 299 13.14 2.22 -5.26
C LEU A 299 11.72 2.47 -4.71
N LEU A 300 10.95 3.36 -5.33
CA LEU A 300 9.56 3.62 -4.91
C LEU A 300 8.69 2.38 -5.09
N PHE A 301 8.81 1.64 -6.20
CA PHE A 301 8.05 0.41 -6.41
C PHE A 301 8.39 -0.68 -5.37
N ALA A 302 9.67 -0.83 -5.02
CA ALA A 302 10.09 -1.70 -3.92
C ALA A 302 9.46 -1.28 -2.58
N LEU A 303 9.50 0.01 -2.25
CA LEU A 303 8.90 0.54 -1.02
C LEU A 303 7.37 0.40 -0.98
N VAL A 304 6.67 0.48 -2.13
CA VAL A 304 5.23 0.18 -2.19
C VAL A 304 4.96 -1.28 -1.81
N ILE A 305 5.70 -2.24 -2.40
CA ILE A 305 5.58 -3.67 -2.06
C ILE A 305 5.84 -3.89 -0.57
N LEU A 306 6.96 -3.37 -0.05
CA LEU A 306 7.43 -3.57 1.32
C LEU A 306 6.63 -2.81 2.39
N CYS A 307 5.82 -1.82 1.99
CA CYS A 307 4.87 -1.15 2.88
C CYS A 307 3.47 -1.78 2.86
N HIS A 308 2.97 -2.23 1.69
CA HIS A 308 1.71 -2.97 1.59
C HIS A 308 1.47 -3.59 0.20
N LEU A 309 1.19 -4.90 0.14
CA LEU A 309 1.00 -5.62 -1.13
C LEU A 309 -0.21 -5.14 -1.96
N ILE A 310 -1.34 -4.79 -1.33
CA ILE A 310 -2.56 -4.41 -2.08
C ILE A 310 -2.38 -3.11 -2.91
N PRO A 311 -1.84 -2.00 -2.37
CA PRO A 311 -1.44 -0.84 -3.18
C PRO A 311 -0.31 -1.13 -4.18
N ALA A 312 0.51 -2.17 -3.99
CA ALA A 312 1.46 -2.63 -5.02
C ALA A 312 0.74 -3.24 -6.23
N ILE A 313 -0.32 -4.03 -6.00
CA ILE A 313 -1.21 -4.52 -7.07
C ILE A 313 -1.84 -3.32 -7.82
N PHE A 314 -2.31 -2.29 -7.09
CA PHE A 314 -2.78 -1.04 -7.70
C PHE A 314 -1.69 -0.35 -8.54
N ALA A 315 -0.46 -0.23 -8.04
CA ALA A 315 0.66 0.37 -8.79
C ALA A 315 0.97 -0.40 -10.09
N VAL A 316 0.90 -1.73 -10.07
CA VAL A 316 1.05 -2.59 -11.27
C VAL A 316 -0.11 -2.37 -12.23
N VAL A 317 -1.36 -2.51 -11.77
CA VAL A 317 -2.56 -2.31 -12.61
C VAL A 317 -2.56 -0.91 -13.24
N ALA A 318 -2.25 0.12 -12.46
CA ALA A 318 -2.19 1.49 -12.92
C ALA A 318 -1.07 1.72 -13.97
N THR A 319 0.08 1.05 -13.81
CA THR A 319 1.16 1.03 -14.83
C THR A 319 0.70 0.35 -16.13
N VAL A 320 0.01 -0.79 -16.03
CA VAL A 320 -0.51 -1.55 -17.19
C VAL A 320 -1.61 -0.75 -17.91
N VAL A 321 -2.53 -0.12 -17.18
CA VAL A 321 -3.55 0.78 -17.75
C VAL A 321 -2.89 2.00 -18.42
N TYR A 322 -1.77 2.51 -17.87
CA TYR A 322 -1.01 3.59 -18.51
C TYR A 322 -0.36 3.13 -19.83
N LEU A 323 0.20 1.91 -19.88
CA LEU A 323 0.74 1.30 -21.10
C LEU A 323 -0.32 1.21 -22.20
N PHE A 324 -1.57 0.88 -21.84
CA PHE A 324 -2.71 0.83 -22.75
C PHE A 324 -3.46 2.16 -22.92
N THR A 325 -2.97 3.27 -22.34
CA THR A 325 -3.52 4.62 -22.57
C THR A 325 -2.88 5.26 -23.80
N ARG A 326 -3.72 5.80 -24.69
CA ARG A 326 -3.32 6.52 -25.91
C ARG A 326 -2.32 7.65 -25.63
N ARG A 327 -1.34 7.81 -26.52
CA ARG A 327 -0.26 8.82 -26.43
C ARG A 327 -0.79 10.24 -26.61
N GLU A 328 -0.30 11.19 -25.80
CA GLU A 328 -0.63 12.62 -25.96
C GLU A 328 -0.08 13.22 -27.26
N ASP A 329 1.08 12.73 -27.71
CA ASP A 329 1.83 13.21 -28.88
C ASP A 329 1.26 12.75 -30.24
N ARG A 330 0.06 12.15 -30.25
CA ARG A 330 -0.60 11.67 -31.47
C ARG A 330 -2.04 12.18 -31.50
N THR A 331 -2.45 12.75 -32.63
CA THR A 331 -3.84 13.14 -32.89
C THR A 331 -4.78 11.92 -32.76
N PRO A 332 -5.74 11.93 -31.82
CA PRO A 332 -6.69 10.83 -31.69
C PRO A 332 -7.62 10.73 -32.91
N TRP A 333 -8.10 9.52 -33.23
CA TRP A 333 -9.03 9.31 -34.35
C TRP A 333 -10.33 10.13 -34.22
N TRP A 334 -10.76 10.41 -32.99
CA TRP A 334 -11.94 11.23 -32.71
C TRP A 334 -11.70 12.74 -32.86
N ASP A 335 -10.46 13.16 -33.14
CA ASP A 335 -10.08 14.56 -33.31
C ASP A 335 -9.30 14.83 -34.62
N SER A 336 -9.13 13.83 -35.48
CA SER A 336 -8.48 13.97 -36.79
C SER A 336 -9.38 14.61 -37.85
N GLY A 337 -10.63 14.98 -37.50
CA GLY A 337 -11.58 15.63 -38.40
C GLY A 337 -13.00 15.67 -37.85
N THR A 338 -13.89 16.38 -38.55
CA THR A 338 -15.31 16.54 -38.17
C THR A 338 -16.04 15.21 -38.02
N ALA A 339 -15.83 14.26 -38.95
CA ALA A 339 -16.45 12.93 -38.88
C ALA A 339 -16.04 12.15 -37.61
N GLY A 340 -14.76 12.21 -37.21
CA GLY A 340 -14.27 11.58 -35.98
C GLY A 340 -14.93 12.17 -34.74
N ARG A 341 -15.05 13.51 -34.68
CA ARG A 341 -15.73 14.23 -33.60
C ARG A 341 -17.22 13.86 -33.52
N SER A 342 -17.91 13.78 -34.66
CA SER A 342 -19.32 13.37 -34.72
C SER A 342 -19.52 11.93 -34.25
N ILE A 343 -18.66 10.99 -34.65
CA ILE A 343 -18.73 9.59 -34.20
C ILE A 343 -18.51 9.51 -32.68
N ALA A 344 -17.50 10.20 -32.14
CA ALA A 344 -17.26 10.23 -30.70
C ALA A 344 -18.40 10.88 -29.90
N ALA A 345 -19.00 11.96 -30.41
CA ALA A 345 -20.18 12.57 -29.81
C ALA A 345 -21.39 11.62 -29.80
N VAL A 346 -21.62 10.86 -30.88
CA VAL A 346 -22.66 9.82 -30.93
C VAL A 346 -22.37 8.70 -29.94
N LEU A 347 -21.13 8.20 -29.84
CA LEU A 347 -20.76 7.16 -28.87
C LEU A 347 -20.97 7.62 -27.42
N LEU A 348 -20.55 8.83 -27.07
CA LEU A 348 -20.77 9.43 -25.75
C LEU A 348 -22.26 9.61 -25.46
N ALA A 349 -23.04 10.12 -26.42
CA ALA A 349 -24.48 10.27 -26.28
C ALA A 349 -25.18 8.90 -26.12
N SER A 350 -24.76 7.86 -26.85
CA SER A 350 -25.28 6.50 -26.70
C SER A 350 -24.96 5.89 -25.34
N ALA A 351 -23.74 6.08 -24.82
CA ALA A 351 -23.39 5.65 -23.47
C ALA A 351 -24.24 6.37 -22.40
N LEU A 352 -24.32 7.70 -22.46
CA LEU A 352 -25.11 8.50 -21.52
C LEU A 352 -26.62 8.21 -21.61
N LEU A 353 -27.15 7.91 -22.80
CA LEU A 353 -28.54 7.49 -22.99
C LEU A 353 -28.78 6.08 -22.42
N SER A 354 -27.80 5.17 -22.54
CA SER A 354 -27.91 3.83 -21.96
C SER A 354 -27.97 3.84 -20.43
N LEU A 355 -27.36 4.83 -19.76
CA LEU A 355 -27.50 5.03 -18.31
C LEU A 355 -28.95 5.25 -17.88
N TRP A 356 -29.76 5.90 -18.73
CA TRP A 356 -31.18 6.19 -18.46
C TRP A 356 -32.13 5.10 -18.97
N LEU A 357 -31.90 4.59 -20.19
CA LEU A 357 -32.81 3.64 -20.83
C LEU A 357 -32.51 2.18 -20.50
N PHE A 358 -31.24 1.83 -20.27
CA PHE A 358 -30.79 0.45 -20.08
C PHE A 358 -29.69 0.34 -18.99
N PRO A 359 -29.97 0.66 -17.71
CA PRO A 359 -28.95 0.77 -16.67
C PRO A 359 -28.09 -0.49 -16.49
N ALA A 360 -28.64 -1.68 -16.75
CA ALA A 360 -27.91 -2.95 -16.69
C ALA A 360 -26.87 -3.13 -17.83
N VAL A 361 -27.03 -2.42 -18.95
CA VAL A 361 -26.15 -2.48 -20.13
C VAL A 361 -25.11 -1.35 -20.12
N PHE A 362 -25.41 -0.25 -19.40
CA PHE A 362 -24.53 0.91 -19.26
C PHE A 362 -23.07 0.58 -18.86
N PRO A 363 -22.77 -0.29 -17.88
CA PRO A 363 -21.38 -0.59 -17.51
C PRO A 363 -20.56 -1.15 -18.68
N ILE A 364 -21.18 -1.98 -19.53
CA ILE A 364 -20.55 -2.57 -20.71
C ILE A 364 -20.35 -1.51 -21.79
N LEU A 365 -21.41 -0.77 -22.15
CA LEU A 365 -21.33 0.27 -23.19
C LEU A 365 -20.40 1.42 -22.81
N GLY A 366 -20.45 1.89 -21.57
CA GLY A 366 -19.56 2.90 -21.03
C GLY A 366 -18.09 2.45 -21.08
N THR A 367 -17.81 1.20 -20.70
CA THR A 367 -16.45 0.63 -20.81
C THR A 367 -15.98 0.57 -22.26
N LEU A 368 -16.81 0.07 -23.18
CA LEU A 368 -16.47 -0.01 -24.61
C LEU A 368 -16.20 1.37 -25.21
N VAL A 369 -16.97 2.40 -24.83
CA VAL A 369 -16.76 3.78 -25.28
C VAL A 369 -15.49 4.38 -24.67
N VAL A 370 -15.23 4.20 -23.38
CA VAL A 370 -13.98 4.64 -22.73
C VAL A 370 -12.75 3.99 -23.38
N VAL A 371 -12.79 2.68 -23.66
CA VAL A 371 -11.71 1.96 -24.35
C VAL A 371 -11.57 2.41 -25.81
N ALA A 372 -12.65 2.65 -26.55
CA ALA A 372 -12.58 3.15 -27.93
C ALA A 372 -12.00 4.58 -28.01
N LEU A 373 -12.35 5.44 -27.05
CA LEU A 373 -11.87 6.84 -26.99
C LEU A 373 -10.43 6.95 -26.48
N PHE A 374 -10.02 6.17 -25.47
CA PHE A 374 -8.75 6.38 -24.78
C PHE A 374 -7.76 5.23 -24.85
N GLY A 375 -8.18 4.04 -25.29
CA GLY A 375 -7.30 2.90 -25.50
C GLY A 375 -6.24 3.16 -26.58
N GLY A 376 -5.07 2.57 -26.38
CA GLY A 376 -3.92 2.65 -27.28
C GLY A 376 -2.79 1.75 -26.80
N PHE A 377 -1.55 2.08 -27.19
CA PHE A 377 -0.35 1.40 -26.71
C PHE A 377 0.85 2.35 -26.76
N ASP A 378 1.62 2.44 -25.68
CA ASP A 378 2.81 3.29 -25.62
C ASP A 378 4.07 2.52 -25.19
N THR A 379 4.88 2.15 -26.19
CA THR A 379 6.12 1.40 -26.01
C THR A 379 7.15 2.08 -25.09
N ARG A 380 7.05 3.39 -24.82
CA ARG A 380 7.87 4.08 -23.81
C ARG A 380 7.61 3.50 -22.41
N VAL A 381 6.34 3.27 -22.09
CA VAL A 381 5.89 2.74 -20.80
C VAL A 381 6.40 1.32 -20.63
N PHE A 382 6.29 0.49 -21.66
CA PHE A 382 6.83 -0.88 -21.66
C PHE A 382 8.35 -0.88 -21.44
N LYS A 383 9.11 -0.07 -22.20
CA LYS A 383 10.57 0.02 -22.06
C LYS A 383 11.02 0.48 -20.67
N TRP A 384 10.28 1.39 -20.03
CA TRP A 384 10.58 1.87 -18.68
C TRP A 384 10.21 0.80 -17.63
N ALA A 385 8.98 0.28 -17.68
CA ALA A 385 8.46 -0.70 -16.72
C ALA A 385 9.19 -2.07 -16.78
N ALA A 386 9.63 -2.51 -17.96
CA ALA A 386 10.39 -3.75 -18.13
C ALA A 386 11.79 -3.72 -17.48
N LEU A 387 12.31 -2.55 -17.15
CA LEU A 387 13.52 -2.39 -16.31
C LEU A 387 13.13 -2.14 -14.85
N VAL A 388 12.21 -1.20 -14.62
CA VAL A 388 11.88 -0.70 -13.27
C VAL A 388 11.12 -1.72 -12.43
N GLY A 389 10.11 -2.38 -13.00
CA GLY A 389 9.27 -3.35 -12.30
C GLY A 389 10.08 -4.54 -11.76
N PRO A 390 10.84 -5.26 -12.60
CA PRO A 390 11.67 -6.37 -12.14
C PRO A 390 12.75 -5.96 -11.12
N ILE A 391 13.40 -4.81 -11.29
CA ILE A 391 14.44 -4.35 -10.35
C ILE A 391 13.85 -3.94 -9.00
N GLY A 392 12.71 -3.25 -8.99
CA GLY A 392 11.99 -2.91 -7.75
C GLY A 392 11.40 -4.14 -7.05
N PHE A 393 10.86 -5.10 -7.81
CA PHE A 393 10.42 -6.40 -7.28
C PHE A 393 11.58 -7.18 -6.65
N LEU A 394 12.72 -7.27 -7.35
CA LEU A 394 13.91 -7.92 -6.82
C LEU A 394 14.35 -7.27 -5.50
N ALA A 395 14.41 -5.93 -5.41
CA ALA A 395 14.77 -5.24 -4.17
C ALA A 395 13.79 -5.49 -2.99
N ALA A 396 12.55 -5.90 -3.27
CA ALA A 396 11.57 -6.32 -2.27
C ALA A 396 11.57 -7.84 -1.97
N ALA A 397 12.39 -8.63 -2.68
CA ALA A 397 12.31 -10.09 -2.66
C ALA A 397 12.66 -10.73 -1.31
N PHE A 398 13.45 -10.07 -0.46
CA PHE A 398 13.79 -10.57 0.89
C PHE A 398 12.56 -10.76 1.78
N TRP A 399 11.49 -10.02 1.51
CA TRP A 399 10.20 -10.14 2.21
C TRP A 399 9.17 -10.85 1.32
N PHE A 400 9.06 -10.47 0.04
CA PHE A 400 8.02 -11.03 -0.84
C PHE A 400 8.19 -12.53 -1.12
N ILE A 401 9.42 -13.05 -1.21
CA ILE A 401 9.66 -14.47 -1.51
C ILE A 401 9.28 -15.37 -0.32
N PRO A 402 9.67 -15.07 0.94
CA PRO A 402 9.11 -15.72 2.12
C PRO A 402 7.59 -15.60 2.24
N PHE A 403 7.03 -14.40 2.04
CA PHE A 403 5.57 -14.18 2.05
C PHE A 403 4.84 -15.11 1.07
N TYR A 404 5.31 -15.16 -0.18
CA TYR A 404 4.61 -15.89 -1.25
C TYR A 404 4.79 -17.40 -1.14
N LEU A 405 6.01 -17.89 -0.91
CA LEU A 405 6.29 -19.32 -0.90
C LEU A 405 5.81 -20.02 0.38
N ASN A 406 5.65 -19.30 1.50
CA ASN A 406 5.05 -19.83 2.73
C ASN A 406 3.54 -19.53 2.85
N SER A 407 2.88 -18.95 1.84
CA SER A 407 1.45 -18.56 1.89
C SER A 407 0.46 -19.73 2.08
N THR A 408 0.96 -20.97 2.03
CA THR A 408 0.24 -22.20 2.39
C THR A 408 -0.19 -22.24 3.86
N TYR A 409 0.54 -21.56 4.76
CA TYR A 409 0.29 -21.48 6.21
C TYR A 409 -0.49 -20.23 6.64
N LEU A 410 -0.71 -19.28 5.71
CA LEU A 410 -1.41 -18.02 5.96
C LEU A 410 -2.92 -18.28 6.16
N ASN A 411 -3.42 -18.07 7.38
CA ASN A 411 -4.81 -18.30 7.75
C ASN A 411 -5.81 -17.47 6.91
N ASP A 412 -7.05 -17.96 6.78
CA ASP A 412 -8.11 -17.34 5.97
C ASP A 412 -9.28 -16.91 6.86
N MET A 413 -9.41 -15.59 7.04
CA MET A 413 -10.51 -14.96 7.79
C MET A 413 -11.90 -15.18 7.14
N GLY A 414 -11.99 -15.76 5.94
CA GLY A 414 -13.25 -16.16 5.28
C GLY A 414 -14.04 -14.99 4.69
N TRP A 415 -13.36 -13.90 4.33
CA TRP A 415 -14.00 -12.69 3.80
C TRP A 415 -14.75 -12.96 2.47
N GLU A 416 -16.06 -12.75 2.48
CA GLU A 416 -16.92 -13.00 1.32
C GLU A 416 -16.85 -11.87 0.28
N LYS A 417 -16.76 -12.26 -0.99
CA LYS A 417 -16.87 -11.37 -2.14
C LYS A 417 -18.19 -10.59 -2.11
N LEU A 418 -18.10 -9.26 -2.14
CA LEU A 418 -19.24 -8.38 -2.30
C LEU A 418 -19.82 -8.53 -3.71
N THR A 419 -21.08 -9.00 -3.81
CA THR A 419 -21.79 -9.27 -5.07
C THR A 419 -22.83 -8.22 -5.45
N GLU A 420 -23.22 -7.33 -4.52
CA GLU A 420 -24.14 -6.20 -4.76
C GLU A 420 -23.42 -5.06 -5.52
N TYR A 421 -22.86 -5.34 -6.71
CA TYR A 421 -21.87 -4.46 -7.34
C TYR A 421 -22.33 -3.01 -7.55
N SER A 422 -23.61 -2.79 -7.84
CA SER A 422 -24.21 -1.46 -7.99
C SER A 422 -24.18 -0.64 -6.71
N ARG A 423 -24.31 -1.27 -5.52
CA ARG A 423 -24.26 -0.61 -4.21
C ARG A 423 -22.88 -0.04 -3.88
N TYR A 424 -21.82 -0.62 -4.42
CA TYR A 424 -20.44 -0.20 -4.13
C TYR A 424 -19.82 0.65 -5.25
N LEU A 425 -20.20 0.42 -6.51
CA LEU A 425 -19.74 1.22 -7.65
C LEU A 425 -20.60 2.47 -7.90
N TRP A 426 -21.90 2.41 -7.61
CA TRP A 426 -22.86 3.52 -7.74
C TRP A 426 -23.69 3.70 -6.44
N PRO A 427 -23.06 3.86 -5.26
CA PRO A 427 -23.72 3.82 -3.95
C PRO A 427 -24.95 4.72 -3.81
N ASP A 428 -26.02 4.24 -3.18
CA ASP A 428 -27.14 5.09 -2.79
C ASP A 428 -26.74 5.93 -1.56
N PRO A 429 -26.82 7.28 -1.58
CA PRO A 429 -26.51 8.14 -0.44
C PRO A 429 -27.35 7.89 0.83
N ALA A 430 -28.47 7.17 0.71
CA ALA A 430 -29.28 6.71 1.84
C ALA A 430 -28.77 5.39 2.47
N VAL A 431 -27.89 4.65 1.80
CA VAL A 431 -27.42 3.30 2.19
C VAL A 431 -25.89 3.24 2.40
N PHE A 432 -25.12 4.10 1.74
CA PHE A 432 -23.66 4.13 1.78
C PHE A 432 -23.17 5.58 1.76
N ASP A 433 -22.46 6.00 2.82
CA ASP A 433 -22.30 7.42 3.13
C ASP A 433 -21.06 8.09 2.50
N MET A 434 -21.10 8.22 1.17
CA MET A 434 -20.07 8.95 0.41
C MET A 434 -20.34 10.47 0.40
N PRO A 435 -19.51 11.32 1.06
CA PRO A 435 -19.73 12.75 1.10
C PRO A 435 -19.67 13.38 -0.28
N TYR A 436 -20.70 14.15 -0.63
CA TYR A 436 -20.81 14.85 -1.91
C TYR A 436 -20.78 13.93 -3.15
N ARG A 437 -21.04 12.62 -3.03
CA ARG A 437 -21.07 11.61 -4.13
C ARG A 437 -21.55 12.18 -5.46
N ASN A 438 -22.76 12.75 -5.49
CA ASN A 438 -23.38 13.22 -6.74
C ASN A 438 -22.57 14.33 -7.42
N VAL A 439 -21.87 15.18 -6.65
CA VAL A 439 -20.96 16.21 -7.16
C VAL A 439 -19.67 15.55 -7.69
N VAL A 440 -19.09 14.61 -6.95
CA VAL A 440 -17.87 13.88 -7.36
C VAL A 440 -18.11 13.10 -8.67
N PHE A 441 -19.20 12.35 -8.76
CA PHE A 441 -19.57 11.59 -9.97
C PHE A 441 -19.88 12.51 -11.16
N ALA A 442 -20.60 13.63 -10.95
CA ALA A 442 -20.88 14.59 -12.02
C ALA A 442 -19.60 15.28 -12.51
N LEU A 443 -18.71 15.69 -11.61
CA LEU A 443 -17.41 16.27 -11.96
C LEU A 443 -16.48 15.25 -12.62
N ALA A 444 -16.45 13.99 -12.17
CA ALA A 444 -15.67 12.94 -12.81
C ALA A 444 -16.17 12.66 -14.23
N ALA A 445 -17.49 12.56 -14.45
CA ALA A 445 -18.09 12.40 -15.78
C ALA A 445 -17.80 13.61 -16.69
N LEU A 446 -17.83 14.83 -16.16
CA LEU A 446 -17.40 16.03 -16.88
C LEU A 446 -15.88 16.01 -17.15
N GLY A 447 -15.09 15.44 -16.26
CA GLY A 447 -13.65 15.20 -16.40
C GLY A 447 -13.31 14.28 -17.57
N VAL A 448 -14.11 13.23 -17.83
CA VAL A 448 -14.02 12.39 -19.04
C VAL A 448 -14.11 13.27 -20.30
N VAL A 449 -15.14 14.12 -20.37
CA VAL A 449 -15.43 14.97 -21.54
C VAL A 449 -14.37 16.07 -21.71
N LEU A 450 -14.02 16.78 -20.64
CA LEU A 450 -13.01 17.84 -20.68
C LEU A 450 -11.62 17.29 -21.00
N SER A 451 -11.27 16.09 -20.52
CA SER A 451 -10.00 15.46 -20.87
C SER A 451 -9.95 15.03 -22.33
N MET A 452 -11.09 14.71 -22.96
CA MET A 452 -11.19 14.56 -24.41
C MET A 452 -10.97 15.92 -25.10
N VAL A 453 -11.72 16.96 -24.73
CA VAL A 453 -11.64 18.30 -25.36
C VAL A 453 -10.25 18.93 -25.26
N HIS A 454 -9.59 18.86 -24.10
CA HIS A 454 -8.26 19.42 -23.87
C HIS A 454 -7.10 18.43 -24.16
N ARG A 455 -7.40 17.25 -24.72
CA ARG A 455 -6.45 16.15 -24.99
C ARG A 455 -5.56 15.74 -23.79
N VAL A 456 -6.12 15.74 -22.58
CA VAL A 456 -5.35 15.47 -21.34
C VAL A 456 -5.26 13.98 -21.05
N ARG A 457 -4.08 13.39 -21.33
CA ARG A 457 -3.80 11.97 -21.11
C ARG A 457 -3.97 11.51 -19.66
N LEU A 458 -3.74 12.36 -18.64
CA LEU A 458 -3.99 11.96 -17.24
C LEU A 458 -5.47 11.59 -17.04
N GLY A 459 -6.40 12.35 -17.62
CA GLY A 459 -7.83 12.06 -17.52
C GLY A 459 -8.30 10.91 -18.41
N TRP A 460 -7.64 10.68 -19.55
CA TRP A 460 -7.81 9.46 -20.36
C TRP A 460 -7.43 8.21 -19.56
N TRP A 461 -6.26 8.26 -18.89
CA TRP A 461 -5.76 7.20 -18.02
C TRP A 461 -6.65 6.98 -16.80
N LEU A 462 -7.03 8.04 -16.07
CA LEU A 462 -7.95 7.94 -14.93
C LEU A 462 -9.31 7.36 -15.34
N SER A 463 -9.84 7.74 -16.51
CA SER A 463 -11.09 7.15 -17.05
C SER A 463 -10.96 5.65 -17.28
N LEU A 464 -9.84 5.20 -17.88
CA LEU A 464 -9.54 3.77 -18.05
C LEU A 464 -9.33 3.08 -16.69
N LEU A 465 -8.66 3.73 -15.75
CA LEU A 465 -8.34 3.20 -14.42
C LEU A 465 -9.60 2.96 -13.59
N ILE A 466 -10.59 3.87 -13.66
CA ILE A 466 -11.91 3.76 -13.04
C ILE A 466 -12.64 2.52 -13.57
N VAL A 467 -12.77 2.37 -14.90
CA VAL A 467 -13.48 1.19 -15.46
C VAL A 467 -12.70 -0.10 -15.20
N THR A 468 -11.36 -0.09 -15.21
CA THR A 468 -10.55 -1.26 -14.87
C THR A 468 -10.78 -1.71 -13.42
N HIS A 469 -10.75 -0.81 -12.44
CA HIS A 469 -10.99 -1.20 -11.04
C HIS A 469 -12.44 -1.61 -10.77
N ALA A 470 -13.41 -1.00 -11.46
CA ALA A 470 -14.80 -1.44 -11.43
C ALA A 470 -14.95 -2.89 -11.95
N TRP A 471 -14.30 -3.24 -13.07
CA TRP A 471 -14.31 -4.62 -13.57
C TRP A 471 -13.50 -5.59 -12.73
N ILE A 472 -12.38 -5.19 -12.14
CA ILE A 472 -11.64 -6.05 -11.18
C ILE A 472 -12.55 -6.36 -9.98
N PHE A 473 -13.21 -5.35 -9.39
CA PHE A 473 -14.15 -5.55 -8.27
C PHE A 473 -15.28 -6.55 -8.60
N VAL A 474 -15.81 -6.51 -9.83
CA VAL A 474 -16.85 -7.43 -10.33
C VAL A 474 -16.32 -8.82 -10.64
N LEU A 475 -15.13 -8.93 -11.25
CA LEU A 475 -14.60 -10.17 -11.83
C LEU A 475 -13.67 -10.97 -10.89
N LEU A 476 -13.11 -10.35 -9.84
CA LEU A 476 -12.26 -11.06 -8.87
C LEU A 476 -13.02 -12.27 -8.28
N PRO A 477 -12.43 -13.48 -8.25
CA PRO A 477 -13.11 -14.65 -7.69
C PRO A 477 -13.26 -14.55 -6.16
N GLN A 478 -14.03 -15.47 -5.56
CA GLN A 478 -13.97 -15.69 -4.11
C GLN A 478 -12.60 -16.28 -3.77
N TYR A 479 -11.81 -15.53 -3.00
CA TYR A 479 -10.47 -15.94 -2.55
C TYR A 479 -10.04 -15.06 -1.36
N ARG A 480 -8.90 -15.35 -0.73
CA ARG A 480 -8.38 -14.61 0.45
C ARG A 480 -8.23 -13.09 0.21
N LEU A 481 -8.01 -12.66 -1.05
CA LEU A 481 -8.07 -11.23 -1.41
C LEU A 481 -9.52 -10.76 -1.55
N TRP A 482 -10.07 -10.20 -0.48
CA TRP A 482 -11.41 -9.63 -0.44
C TRP A 482 -11.60 -8.50 -1.47
N ASN A 483 -12.63 -8.58 -2.34
CA ASN A 483 -12.80 -7.63 -3.44
C ASN A 483 -13.06 -6.19 -2.98
N ALA A 484 -13.59 -5.94 -1.78
CA ALA A 484 -13.79 -4.58 -1.25
C ALA A 484 -12.49 -3.76 -1.21
N ARG A 485 -11.32 -4.43 -1.05
CA ARG A 485 -9.97 -3.85 -1.09
C ARG A 485 -9.61 -3.17 -2.42
N ILE A 486 -10.42 -3.34 -3.47
CA ILE A 486 -10.29 -2.69 -4.78
C ILE A 486 -10.98 -1.32 -4.83
N LEU A 487 -11.99 -1.08 -3.98
CA LEU A 487 -12.82 0.11 -3.99
C LEU A 487 -12.07 1.43 -3.68
N PRO A 488 -11.07 1.49 -2.77
CA PRO A 488 -10.31 2.72 -2.54
C PRO A 488 -9.64 3.27 -3.80
N PHE A 489 -9.16 2.39 -4.68
CA PHE A 489 -8.48 2.79 -5.93
C PHE A 489 -9.47 3.35 -6.97
N TYR A 490 -10.67 2.77 -7.05
CA TYR A 490 -11.79 3.27 -7.85
C TYR A 490 -12.24 4.66 -7.36
N ILE A 491 -12.43 4.82 -6.06
CA ILE A 491 -12.90 6.06 -5.44
C ILE A 491 -11.83 7.16 -5.53
N LEU A 492 -10.56 6.86 -5.24
CA LEU A 492 -9.45 7.79 -5.46
C LEU A 492 -9.40 8.28 -6.91
N ALA A 493 -9.48 7.38 -7.89
CA ALA A 493 -9.43 7.76 -9.30
C ALA A 493 -10.61 8.67 -9.71
N LEU A 494 -11.81 8.47 -9.14
CA LEU A 494 -12.95 9.38 -9.29
C LEU A 494 -12.65 10.78 -8.72
N TYR A 495 -12.12 10.88 -7.49
CA TYR A 495 -11.76 12.17 -6.88
C TYR A 495 -10.67 12.91 -7.67
N LEU A 496 -9.64 12.21 -8.16
CA LEU A 496 -8.59 12.82 -8.98
C LEU A 496 -9.13 13.28 -10.35
N LEU A 497 -10.07 12.54 -10.96
CA LEU A 497 -10.71 12.94 -12.23
C LEU A 497 -11.69 14.11 -12.04
N ALA A 498 -12.40 14.17 -10.92
CA ALA A 498 -13.24 15.30 -10.54
C ALA A 498 -12.42 16.58 -10.32
N ALA A 499 -11.28 16.48 -9.62
CA ALA A 499 -10.34 17.58 -9.45
C ALA A 499 -9.74 18.06 -10.78
N LEU A 500 -9.39 17.13 -11.68
CA LEU A 500 -8.94 17.45 -13.04
C LEU A 500 -10.01 18.22 -13.82
N ALA A 501 -11.29 17.81 -13.71
CA ALA A 501 -12.40 18.52 -14.35
C ALA A 501 -12.49 19.98 -13.90
N VAL A 502 -12.47 20.23 -12.58
CA VAL A 502 -12.49 21.58 -12.00
C VAL A 502 -11.32 22.43 -12.50
N GLY A 503 -10.12 21.85 -12.59
CA GLY A 503 -8.94 22.55 -13.13
C GLY A 503 -9.08 22.92 -14.61
N LEU A 504 -9.67 22.04 -15.42
CA LEU A 504 -9.92 22.30 -16.84
C LEU A 504 -11.05 23.31 -17.08
N ILE A 505 -12.05 23.39 -16.20
CA ILE A 505 -13.06 24.48 -16.20
C ILE A 505 -12.38 25.82 -15.92
N ILE A 506 -11.57 25.92 -14.86
CA ILE A 506 -10.89 27.17 -14.49
C ILE A 506 -9.91 27.60 -15.58
N ARG A 507 -9.17 26.68 -16.21
CA ARG A 507 -8.31 27.01 -17.35
C ARG A 507 -9.11 27.45 -18.58
N SER A 508 -10.24 26.79 -18.88
CA SER A 508 -11.13 27.22 -19.98
C SER A 508 -11.61 28.66 -19.77
N LEU A 509 -11.98 29.02 -18.55
CA LEU A 509 -12.34 30.39 -18.19
C LEU A 509 -11.14 31.35 -18.32
N ALA A 510 -9.93 30.95 -17.92
CA ALA A 510 -8.73 31.77 -18.09
C ALA A 510 -8.42 32.06 -19.56
N LEU A 511 -8.52 31.04 -20.44
CA LEU A 511 -8.34 31.19 -21.89
C LEU A 511 -9.36 32.15 -22.50
N VAL A 512 -10.66 31.97 -22.19
CA VAL A 512 -11.73 32.87 -22.66
C VAL A 512 -11.55 34.30 -22.16
N VAL A 513 -11.13 34.49 -20.90
CA VAL A 513 -10.85 35.82 -20.34
C VAL A 513 -9.61 36.46 -20.96
N GLY A 514 -8.59 35.66 -21.33
CA GLY A 514 -7.41 36.13 -22.05
C GLY A 514 -7.76 36.66 -23.45
N ASP A 515 -8.49 35.87 -24.23
CA ASP A 515 -8.96 36.22 -25.58
C ASP A 515 -9.84 37.48 -25.57
N VAL A 516 -10.87 37.52 -24.71
CA VAL A 516 -11.77 38.69 -24.56
C VAL A 516 -11.02 39.95 -24.15
N ARG A 517 -9.91 39.83 -23.39
CA ARG A 517 -9.03 40.95 -23.00
C ARG A 517 -7.88 41.20 -23.98
N ARG A 518 -7.76 40.41 -25.06
CA ARG A 518 -6.67 40.44 -26.05
C ARG A 518 -5.27 40.34 -25.40
N GLN A 519 -5.16 39.55 -24.34
CA GLN A 519 -3.90 39.26 -23.66
C GLN A 519 -3.21 38.08 -24.34
N ARG A 520 -1.88 38.16 -24.53
CA ARG A 520 -1.10 37.06 -25.14
C ARG A 520 -0.87 35.89 -24.17
N ASP A 521 -0.78 36.18 -22.88
CA ASP A 521 -0.51 35.18 -21.84
C ASP A 521 -1.81 34.69 -21.18
N GLU A 522 -1.85 33.43 -20.74
CA GLU A 522 -2.94 32.94 -19.86
C GLU A 522 -2.97 33.78 -18.56
N PRO A 523 -4.10 34.42 -18.22
CA PRO A 523 -4.19 35.32 -17.08
C PRO A 523 -4.23 34.54 -15.75
N ALA A 524 -3.07 34.34 -15.12
CA ALA A 524 -2.94 33.49 -13.93
C ALA A 524 -3.83 33.92 -12.76
N TRP A 525 -4.22 35.21 -12.67
CA TRP A 525 -5.15 35.67 -11.64
C TRP A 525 -6.51 34.94 -11.70
N VAL A 526 -6.97 34.49 -12.88
CA VAL A 526 -8.18 33.65 -13.01
C VAL A 526 -7.93 32.28 -12.38
N GLY A 527 -6.77 31.69 -12.64
CA GLY A 527 -6.32 30.43 -12.02
C GLY A 527 -6.15 30.53 -10.50
N VAL A 528 -5.59 31.64 -10.01
CA VAL A 528 -5.37 31.91 -8.57
C VAL A 528 -6.72 32.09 -7.88
N THR A 529 -7.61 32.95 -8.40
CA THR A 529 -8.95 33.15 -7.84
C THR A 529 -9.77 31.86 -7.87
N GLY A 530 -9.72 31.10 -8.97
CA GLY A 530 -10.40 29.79 -9.06
C GLY A 530 -9.86 28.77 -8.06
N LEU A 531 -8.54 28.64 -7.94
CA LEU A 531 -7.88 27.73 -6.98
C LEU A 531 -8.21 28.10 -5.53
N VAL A 532 -8.11 29.39 -5.18
CA VAL A 532 -8.45 29.89 -3.84
C VAL A 532 -9.93 29.71 -3.54
N ALA A 533 -10.83 29.96 -4.50
CA ALA A 533 -12.26 29.71 -4.33
C ALA A 533 -12.56 28.22 -4.08
N VAL A 534 -11.96 27.30 -4.84
CA VAL A 534 -12.13 25.85 -4.62
C VAL A 534 -11.54 25.41 -3.28
N PHE A 535 -10.36 25.92 -2.90
CA PHE A 535 -9.76 25.65 -1.59
C PHE A 535 -10.65 26.14 -0.44
N VAL A 536 -11.19 27.37 -0.52
CA VAL A 536 -12.10 27.93 0.49
C VAL A 536 -13.42 27.14 0.56
N VAL A 537 -14.01 26.78 -0.57
CA VAL A 537 -15.21 25.92 -0.59
C VAL A 537 -14.92 24.57 0.05
N MET A 538 -13.82 23.90 -0.30
CA MET A 538 -13.44 22.63 0.30
C MET A 538 -13.18 22.76 1.81
N ALA A 539 -12.48 23.81 2.25
CA ALA A 539 -12.18 24.05 3.65
C ALA A 539 -13.44 24.35 4.49
N VAL A 540 -14.38 25.15 3.96
CA VAL A 540 -15.67 25.42 4.63
C VAL A 540 -16.55 24.17 4.64
N SER A 541 -16.62 23.42 3.54
CA SER A 541 -17.34 22.14 3.47
C SER A 541 -16.83 21.14 4.50
N LEU A 542 -15.50 20.99 4.58
CA LEU A 542 -14.85 20.09 5.53
C LEU A 542 -15.03 20.56 6.98
N ALA A 543 -14.78 21.83 7.28
CA ALA A 543 -14.95 22.38 8.62
C ALA A 543 -16.41 22.31 9.11
N GLY A 544 -17.38 22.42 8.20
CA GLY A 544 -18.80 22.21 8.49
C GLY A 544 -19.13 20.75 8.78
N ALA A 545 -18.61 19.81 7.98
CA ALA A 545 -18.77 18.37 8.23
C ALA A 545 -18.06 17.91 9.52
N LEU A 546 -16.94 18.54 9.89
CA LEU A 546 -16.24 18.33 11.16
C LEU A 546 -16.87 19.10 12.34
N ARG A 547 -17.87 19.95 12.09
CA ARG A 547 -18.61 20.77 13.08
C ARG A 547 -17.75 21.82 13.83
N ILE A 548 -16.68 22.32 13.20
CA ILE A 548 -15.69 23.26 13.79
C ILE A 548 -15.76 24.70 13.25
N LEU A 549 -16.83 25.08 12.54
CA LEU A 549 -16.99 26.45 12.03
C LEU A 549 -17.34 27.45 13.15
N PRO A 550 -16.73 28.65 13.17
CA PRO A 550 -16.94 29.62 14.24
C PRO A 550 -18.38 30.15 14.23
N GLY A 551 -19.09 29.97 15.34
CA GLY A 551 -20.50 30.35 15.47
C GLY A 551 -21.50 29.40 14.80
N GLY A 552 -21.06 28.22 14.35
CA GLY A 552 -21.95 27.16 13.88
C GLY A 552 -22.63 26.43 15.06
N GLN A 553 -23.83 25.93 14.85
CA GLN A 553 -24.71 25.42 15.92
C GLN A 553 -25.47 24.17 15.47
N LEU A 554 -25.74 23.25 16.41
CA LEU A 554 -26.52 22.05 16.15
C LEU A 554 -28.02 22.36 16.25
N VAL A 555 -28.71 22.23 15.13
CA VAL A 555 -30.16 22.38 15.00
C VAL A 555 -30.78 20.98 14.91
N ALA A 556 -31.75 20.68 15.76
CA ALA A 556 -32.47 19.41 15.71
C ALA A 556 -33.33 19.35 14.44
N ASP A 557 -33.28 18.24 13.69
CA ASP A 557 -34.10 18.05 12.50
C ASP A 557 -35.60 18.12 12.83
N PRO A 558 -36.36 19.06 12.21
CA PRO A 558 -37.80 19.20 12.40
C PRO A 558 -38.64 17.95 12.06
N SER A 559 -38.08 16.97 11.33
CA SER A 559 -38.75 15.71 11.03
C SER A 559 -38.89 14.76 12.23
N GLY A 560 -38.13 14.99 13.30
CA GLY A 560 -38.08 14.10 14.47
C GLY A 560 -37.16 12.87 14.31
N SER A 561 -36.32 12.82 13.26
CA SER A 561 -35.36 11.74 13.00
C SER A 561 -34.29 11.51 14.08
N GLY A 562 -34.10 12.48 14.98
CA GLY A 562 -33.01 12.51 15.97
C GLY A 562 -31.67 12.99 15.42
N ALA A 563 -31.50 13.15 14.11
CA ALA A 563 -30.27 13.62 13.50
C ALA A 563 -30.15 15.16 13.61
N ALA A 564 -29.26 15.66 14.47
CA ALA A 564 -28.97 17.09 14.53
C ALA A 564 -28.15 17.54 13.31
N THR A 565 -28.69 18.47 12.53
CA THR A 565 -27.98 19.14 11.44
C THR A 565 -27.10 20.25 12.02
N TYR A 566 -25.85 20.35 11.59
CA TYR A 566 -24.98 21.45 11.99
C TYR A 566 -25.16 22.62 11.02
N GLU A 567 -25.63 23.77 11.49
CA GLU A 567 -25.85 24.95 10.67
C GLU A 567 -24.79 26.02 10.90
N TRP A 568 -24.28 26.61 9.81
CA TRP A 568 -23.40 27.77 9.83
C TRP A 568 -23.79 28.76 8.73
N LEU A 569 -24.12 30.00 9.13
CA LEU A 569 -24.57 31.08 8.23
C LEU A 569 -25.70 30.67 7.25
N GLY A 570 -26.60 29.78 7.68
CA GLY A 570 -27.71 29.25 6.87
C GLY A 570 -27.32 28.10 5.92
N ILE A 571 -26.07 27.61 5.99
CA ILE A 571 -25.63 26.39 5.30
C ILE A 571 -25.73 25.22 6.29
N GLY A 572 -26.54 24.22 5.94
CA GLY A 572 -26.72 23.00 6.74
C GLY A 572 -25.74 21.89 6.35
N PHE A 573 -25.12 21.28 7.36
CA PHE A 573 -24.24 20.11 7.29
C PHE A 573 -24.93 18.96 8.04
N PRO A 574 -25.74 18.12 7.35
CA PRO A 574 -26.61 17.14 8.00
C PRO A 574 -25.89 15.89 8.52
N LYS A 575 -24.66 15.63 8.05
CA LYS A 575 -23.86 14.47 8.45
C LYS A 575 -22.52 14.93 9.03
N GLN A 576 -22.05 14.27 10.08
CA GLN A 576 -20.75 14.53 10.70
C GLN A 576 -19.68 13.63 10.05
N ASN A 577 -18.54 14.21 9.69
CA ASN A 577 -17.38 13.44 9.27
C ASN A 577 -16.64 12.89 10.50
N ILE A 578 -16.46 11.58 10.56
CA ILE A 578 -15.91 10.86 11.73
C ILE A 578 -14.39 10.99 11.90
N SER A 579 -13.68 11.48 10.87
CA SER A 579 -12.20 11.42 10.77
C SER A 579 -11.45 12.00 11.97
N SER A 580 -11.82 13.21 12.43
CA SER A 580 -11.17 13.81 13.62
C SER A 580 -11.51 13.06 14.90
N GLY A 581 -12.75 12.56 15.02
CA GLY A 581 -13.19 11.81 16.20
C GLY A 581 -12.47 10.48 16.37
N TRP A 582 -12.20 9.78 15.25
CA TRP A 582 -11.40 8.56 15.25
C TRP A 582 -9.93 8.85 15.57
N ALA A 583 -9.32 9.88 14.95
CA ALA A 583 -7.94 10.26 15.29
C ALA A 583 -7.79 10.71 16.75
N TYR A 584 -8.74 11.49 17.27
CA TYR A 584 -8.81 11.86 18.68
C TYR A 584 -8.89 10.61 19.58
N TYR A 585 -9.84 9.72 19.32
CA TYR A 585 -10.05 8.48 20.09
C TYR A 585 -8.78 7.62 20.10
N ASN A 586 -8.11 7.46 18.96
CA ASN A 586 -6.92 6.62 18.87
C ASN A 586 -5.70 7.22 19.57
N PHE A 587 -5.52 8.55 19.49
CA PHE A 587 -4.30 9.22 19.94
C PHE A 587 -4.37 9.81 21.35
N GLN A 588 -5.56 9.98 21.94
CA GLN A 588 -5.67 10.18 23.40
C GLN A 588 -5.09 8.97 24.16
N GLY A 589 -5.31 7.77 23.64
CA GLY A 589 -4.66 6.52 24.04
C GLY A 589 -5.49 5.59 24.94
N LEU A 590 -4.80 4.60 25.52
CA LEU A 590 -5.32 3.70 26.55
C LEU A 590 -5.41 4.41 27.90
N GLU A 591 -4.39 5.21 28.24
CA GLU A 591 -4.20 5.85 29.54
C GLU A 591 -5.24 6.96 29.82
N SER A 592 -5.96 7.41 28.79
CA SER A 592 -7.06 8.39 28.91
C SER A 592 -8.44 7.75 29.09
N ARG A 593 -8.52 6.42 29.25
CA ARG A 593 -9.80 5.68 29.31
C ARG A 593 -10.36 5.67 30.72
N PRO A 594 -11.69 5.84 30.93
CA PRO A 594 -12.30 5.68 32.25
C PRO A 594 -11.98 4.32 32.88
N ALA A 595 -11.90 3.27 32.06
CA ALA A 595 -11.58 1.92 32.47
C ALA A 595 -10.08 1.57 32.49
N TYR A 596 -9.17 2.53 32.22
CA TYR A 596 -7.73 2.27 32.30
C TYR A 596 -7.28 1.70 33.66
N PRO A 597 -7.79 2.17 34.82
CA PRO A 597 -7.41 1.61 36.13
C PRO A 597 -7.84 0.15 36.36
N GLU A 598 -8.81 -0.37 35.59
CA GLU A 598 -9.10 -1.81 35.58
C GLU A 598 -8.09 -2.57 34.73
N PHE A 599 -7.81 -2.09 33.52
CA PHE A 599 -6.84 -2.68 32.60
C PHE A 599 -5.43 -2.75 33.20
N ASP A 600 -4.95 -1.62 33.74
CA ASP A 600 -3.65 -1.46 34.40
C ASP A 600 -3.51 -2.37 35.63
N GLY A 601 -4.57 -2.46 36.45
CA GLY A 601 -4.64 -3.37 37.60
C GLY A 601 -4.67 -4.85 37.20
N LEU A 602 -5.36 -5.21 36.12
CA LEU A 602 -5.44 -6.57 35.60
C LEU A 602 -4.10 -7.03 34.98
N VAL A 603 -3.45 -6.16 34.20
CA VAL A 603 -2.09 -6.39 33.67
C VAL A 603 -1.08 -6.54 34.81
N THR A 604 -1.14 -5.67 35.83
CA THR A 604 -0.31 -5.78 37.04
C THR A 604 -0.54 -7.11 37.76
N THR A 605 -1.80 -7.51 37.94
CA THR A 605 -2.18 -8.80 38.56
C THR A 605 -1.58 -9.98 37.78
N MET A 606 -1.63 -9.95 36.44
CA MET A 606 -1.02 -11.00 35.61
C MET A 606 0.51 -11.03 35.72
N GLY A 607 1.17 -9.87 35.83
CA GLY A 607 2.60 -9.79 36.11
C GLY A 607 2.99 -10.37 37.48
N GLU A 608 2.22 -10.09 38.52
CA GLU A 608 2.42 -10.65 39.87
C GLU A 608 2.21 -12.18 39.89
N VAL A 609 1.13 -12.68 39.27
CA VAL A 609 0.86 -14.12 39.12
C VAL A 609 1.98 -14.82 38.35
N ALA A 610 2.45 -14.25 37.24
CA ALA A 610 3.53 -14.83 36.45
C ALA A 610 4.90 -14.75 37.16
N ALA A 611 5.10 -13.81 38.09
CA ALA A 611 6.30 -13.75 38.92
C ALA A 611 6.30 -14.79 40.07
N GLU A 612 5.12 -15.12 40.65
CA GLU A 612 5.00 -16.18 41.66
C GLU A 612 5.00 -17.58 41.04
N ARG A 613 4.20 -17.79 40.00
CA ARG A 613 3.92 -19.11 39.41
C ARG A 613 4.74 -19.41 38.16
N GLY A 614 5.40 -18.42 37.57
CA GLY A 614 6.23 -18.54 36.36
C GLY A 614 5.47 -18.24 35.06
N CYS A 615 6.20 -17.75 34.06
CA CYS A 615 5.69 -17.33 32.75
C CYS A 615 4.81 -18.40 32.05
N GLY A 616 3.92 -17.96 31.16
CA GLY A 616 2.99 -18.83 30.44
C GLY A 616 1.96 -18.07 29.60
N ARG A 617 1.17 -18.79 28.80
CA ARG A 617 0.11 -18.20 27.97
C ARG A 617 -1.17 -18.01 28.76
N ALA A 618 -1.86 -16.91 28.51
CA ALA A 618 -3.16 -16.56 29.08
C ALA A 618 -4.28 -16.57 28.04
N MET A 619 -5.48 -16.93 28.48
CA MET A 619 -6.74 -16.83 27.75
C MET A 619 -7.76 -16.11 28.64
N TRP A 620 -8.48 -15.12 28.11
CA TRP A 620 -9.55 -14.44 28.85
C TRP A 620 -10.94 -14.79 28.31
N GLU A 621 -11.94 -14.66 29.19
CA GLU A 621 -13.33 -14.56 28.79
C GLU A 621 -13.55 -13.28 27.98
N TYR A 622 -14.04 -13.42 26.74
CA TYR A 622 -14.41 -12.31 25.89
C TYR A 622 -15.81 -11.78 26.26
N GLU A 623 -15.93 -10.46 26.37
CA GLU A 623 -17.20 -9.73 26.34
C GLU A 623 -17.08 -8.46 25.47
N LYS A 624 -18.21 -7.87 25.08
CA LYS A 624 -18.21 -6.68 24.18
C LYS A 624 -17.84 -5.40 24.93
N GLU A 625 -18.10 -5.39 26.22
CA GLU A 625 -17.82 -4.34 27.17
C GLU A 625 -16.32 -4.04 27.30
N LEU A 626 -15.42 -4.95 26.88
CA LEU A 626 -13.97 -4.75 26.81
C LEU A 626 -13.55 -3.55 25.93
N ASP A 627 -14.41 -3.06 25.02
CA ASP A 627 -14.19 -1.80 24.30
C ASP A 627 -14.02 -0.58 25.24
N ARG A 628 -14.46 -0.69 26.50
CA ARG A 628 -14.18 0.30 27.58
C ARG A 628 -12.69 0.59 27.75
N PHE A 629 -11.81 -0.38 27.49
CA PHE A 629 -10.35 -0.22 27.50
C PHE A 629 -9.81 0.55 26.27
N GLY A 630 -10.66 0.92 25.31
CA GLY A 630 -10.30 1.63 24.07
C GLY A 630 -10.23 0.74 22.83
N THR A 631 -10.33 -0.58 23.00
CA THR A 631 -10.57 -1.59 21.96
C THR A 631 -10.83 -2.91 22.69
N PRO A 632 -11.77 -3.77 22.24
CA PRO A 632 -12.00 -5.07 22.89
C PRO A 632 -10.77 -6.00 22.86
N MET A 633 -9.81 -5.67 22.01
CA MET A 633 -8.54 -6.38 21.80
C MET A 633 -7.41 -5.92 22.73
N ALA A 634 -7.66 -5.04 23.71
CA ALA A 634 -6.59 -4.42 24.52
C ALA A 634 -5.72 -5.45 25.26
N LEU A 635 -6.30 -6.58 25.69
CA LEU A 635 -5.57 -7.65 26.40
C LEU A 635 -4.60 -8.45 25.49
N MET A 636 -4.65 -8.28 24.16
CA MET A 636 -3.59 -8.75 23.26
C MET A 636 -2.22 -8.15 23.59
N LEU A 637 -2.18 -7.03 24.32
CA LEU A 637 -0.95 -6.37 24.77
C LEU A 637 -0.35 -6.97 26.05
N LEU A 638 -0.94 -8.01 26.64
CA LEU A 638 -0.33 -8.73 27.79
C LEU A 638 1.17 -9.07 27.57
N PRO A 639 1.62 -9.58 26.40
CA PRO A 639 3.05 -9.86 26.18
C PRO A 639 3.89 -8.57 26.14
N TYR A 640 3.38 -7.51 25.49
CA TYR A 640 4.04 -6.20 25.39
C TYR A 640 4.16 -5.48 26.75
N LEU A 641 3.24 -5.74 27.68
CA LEU A 641 3.18 -5.11 29.01
C LEU A 641 3.75 -5.99 30.14
N THR A 642 4.23 -7.19 29.84
CA THR A 642 4.83 -8.13 30.81
C THR A 642 6.18 -8.69 30.34
N ASP A 643 6.88 -7.95 29.46
CA ASP A 643 8.19 -8.30 28.91
C ASP A 643 8.23 -9.75 28.33
N GLY A 644 7.18 -10.14 27.62
CA GLY A 644 7.01 -11.47 27.01
C GLY A 644 6.62 -12.61 27.96
N CYS A 645 6.58 -12.38 29.28
CA CYS A 645 6.33 -13.43 30.27
C CYS A 645 4.87 -13.93 30.30
N VAL A 646 3.89 -13.06 30.02
CA VAL A 646 2.48 -13.45 29.85
C VAL A 646 2.11 -13.42 28.38
N GLY A 647 2.24 -14.57 27.72
CA GLY A 647 1.75 -14.79 26.36
C GLY A 647 0.22 -14.64 26.30
N SER A 648 -0.32 -14.34 25.13
CA SER A 648 -1.77 -14.21 24.90
C SER A 648 -2.24 -15.24 23.88
N MET A 649 -3.43 -15.81 24.07
CA MET A 649 -4.05 -16.66 23.06
C MET A 649 -4.74 -15.90 21.93
N GLU A 650 -5.02 -14.60 22.12
CA GLU A 650 -5.53 -13.71 21.08
C GLU A 650 -4.44 -12.72 20.60
N GLY A 651 -4.50 -12.27 19.35
CA GLY A 651 -3.50 -11.37 18.77
C GLY A 651 -3.96 -10.75 17.45
N LEU A 652 -3.39 -9.62 17.04
CA LEU A 652 -3.89 -8.92 15.86
C LEU A 652 -3.54 -9.63 14.53
N TYR A 653 -2.44 -10.38 14.50
CA TYR A 653 -1.93 -10.96 13.27
C TYR A 653 -2.58 -12.31 12.95
N PHE A 654 -3.92 -12.29 12.87
CA PHE A 654 -4.81 -13.43 12.62
C PHE A 654 -4.40 -14.26 11.40
N GLU A 655 -4.00 -13.60 10.31
CA GLU A 655 -3.57 -14.29 9.09
C GLU A 655 -2.19 -14.96 9.22
N ALA A 656 -1.36 -14.57 10.20
CA ALA A 656 0.00 -15.13 10.35
C ALA A 656 0.06 -16.47 11.09
N SER A 657 -0.93 -16.84 11.89
CA SER A 657 -0.94 -18.12 12.61
C SER A 657 -2.01 -19.08 12.10
N SER A 658 -1.59 -20.26 11.64
CA SER A 658 -2.49 -21.40 11.42
C SER A 658 -3.14 -21.90 12.73
N THR A 659 -2.79 -21.35 13.90
CA THR A 659 -3.38 -21.68 15.20
C THR A 659 -4.54 -20.75 15.61
N THR A 660 -4.70 -19.59 14.95
CA THR A 660 -5.77 -18.62 15.22
C THR A 660 -7.19 -19.21 15.26
N PRO A 661 -7.57 -20.15 14.39
CA PRO A 661 -8.91 -20.76 14.45
C PRO A 661 -9.23 -21.49 15.76
N TYR A 662 -8.23 -22.12 16.39
CA TYR A 662 -8.41 -22.88 17.62
C TYR A 662 -8.60 -21.98 18.85
N HIS A 663 -7.96 -20.81 18.87
CA HIS A 663 -8.28 -19.75 19.84
C HIS A 663 -9.77 -19.39 19.79
N PHE A 664 -10.32 -19.15 18.60
CA PHE A 664 -11.71 -18.73 18.47
C PHE A 664 -12.71 -19.84 18.86
N LEU A 665 -12.38 -21.11 18.64
CA LEU A 665 -13.14 -22.24 19.19
C LEU A 665 -13.13 -22.20 20.73
N ASN A 666 -11.94 -22.12 21.36
CA ASN A 666 -11.82 -22.02 22.82
C ASN A 666 -12.55 -20.78 23.37
N GLN A 667 -12.50 -19.63 22.67
CA GLN A 667 -13.19 -18.41 23.08
C GLN A 667 -14.71 -18.64 23.18
N SER A 668 -15.29 -19.45 22.29
CA SER A 668 -16.72 -19.78 22.32
C SER A 668 -17.15 -20.71 23.46
N GLU A 669 -16.20 -21.43 24.06
CA GLU A 669 -16.42 -22.36 25.18
C GLU A 669 -16.08 -21.72 26.53
N LEU A 670 -15.14 -20.76 26.54
CA LEU A 670 -14.62 -20.07 27.73
C LEU A 670 -15.23 -18.68 27.93
N SER A 671 -16.16 -18.25 27.09
CA SER A 671 -16.85 -16.97 27.26
C SER A 671 -18.36 -17.15 27.22
N VAL A 672 -19.09 -16.44 28.08
CA VAL A 672 -20.57 -16.45 28.05
C VAL A 672 -21.12 -15.66 26.85
N ALA A 673 -20.38 -14.66 26.34
CA ALA A 673 -20.79 -13.79 25.22
C ALA A 673 -19.68 -13.61 24.15
N PRO A 674 -19.20 -14.70 23.51
CA PRO A 674 -18.02 -14.70 22.65
C PRO A 674 -18.16 -13.85 21.37
N SER A 675 -17.02 -13.52 20.75
CA SER A 675 -16.96 -12.68 19.55
C SER A 675 -17.45 -13.39 18.27
N GLY A 676 -17.07 -14.65 18.08
CA GLY A 676 -17.31 -15.41 16.84
C GLY A 676 -16.63 -14.82 15.59
N ALA A 677 -15.54 -14.05 15.75
CA ALA A 677 -15.02 -13.18 14.68
C ALA A 677 -14.41 -13.91 13.47
N GLN A 678 -13.67 -15.00 13.69
CA GLN A 678 -13.15 -15.84 12.60
C GLN A 678 -14.30 -16.60 11.92
N ARG A 679 -14.40 -16.49 10.60
CA ARG A 679 -15.47 -17.16 9.82
C ARG A 679 -15.14 -18.62 9.54
N ASP A 680 -16.11 -19.34 8.99
CA ASP A 680 -15.97 -20.73 8.53
C ASP A 680 -15.63 -21.75 9.64
N LEU A 681 -15.99 -21.47 10.90
CA LEU A 681 -15.80 -22.38 12.04
C LEU A 681 -17.11 -22.91 12.64
N PRO A 682 -17.15 -24.17 13.09
CA PRO A 682 -18.29 -24.77 13.79
C PRO A 682 -18.27 -24.39 15.29
N TYR A 683 -18.59 -23.14 15.58
CA TYR A 683 -18.59 -22.62 16.96
C TYR A 683 -19.48 -23.42 17.93
N GLY A 684 -18.95 -23.63 19.13
CA GLY A 684 -19.70 -24.17 20.26
C GLY A 684 -20.45 -23.08 21.03
N GLY A 685 -20.72 -23.36 22.30
CA GLY A 685 -21.19 -22.40 23.29
C GLY A 685 -20.55 -22.71 24.64
N PHE A 686 -20.78 -21.83 25.62
CA PHE A 686 -20.09 -21.87 26.92
C PHE A 686 -20.09 -23.27 27.57
N ASN A 687 -18.89 -23.79 27.81
CA ASN A 687 -18.63 -25.13 28.34
C ASN A 687 -17.22 -25.17 28.96
N ILE A 688 -17.11 -24.78 30.23
CA ILE A 688 -15.82 -24.69 30.95
C ILE A 688 -15.01 -25.99 30.89
N GLY A 689 -15.65 -27.16 30.97
CA GLY A 689 -14.96 -28.45 31.03
C GLY A 689 -14.32 -28.84 29.70
N LEU A 690 -14.96 -28.52 28.57
CA LEU A 690 -14.38 -28.67 27.24
C LEU A 690 -13.29 -27.62 27.01
N GLY A 691 -13.60 -26.35 27.31
CA GLY A 691 -12.66 -25.23 27.15
C GLY A 691 -11.36 -25.44 27.91
N VAL A 692 -11.40 -25.89 29.17
CA VAL A 692 -10.19 -26.23 29.95
C VAL A 692 -9.41 -27.38 29.34
N SER A 693 -10.08 -28.40 28.78
CA SER A 693 -9.39 -29.48 28.06
C SER A 693 -8.65 -28.95 26.81
N HIS A 694 -9.27 -28.03 26.08
CA HIS A 694 -8.63 -27.33 24.96
C HIS A 694 -7.50 -26.37 25.40
N LEU A 695 -7.55 -25.78 26.61
CA LEU A 695 -6.43 -25.03 27.19
C LEU A 695 -5.24 -25.95 27.49
N GLN A 696 -5.49 -27.14 28.06
CA GLN A 696 -4.47 -28.16 28.30
C GLN A 696 -3.80 -28.60 26.98
N LEU A 697 -4.58 -28.85 25.92
CA LEU A 697 -4.09 -29.17 24.59
C LEU A 697 -3.26 -28.04 23.97
N LEU A 698 -3.67 -26.77 24.10
CA LEU A 698 -2.92 -25.62 23.57
C LEU A 698 -1.78 -25.14 24.48
N GLY A 699 -1.51 -25.80 25.60
CA GLY A 699 -0.46 -25.39 26.55
C GLY A 699 -0.70 -23.98 27.08
N VAL A 700 -1.95 -23.70 27.48
CA VAL A 700 -2.36 -22.42 28.04
C VAL A 700 -2.44 -22.55 29.54
N LYS A 701 -1.65 -21.73 30.23
CA LYS A 701 -1.41 -21.85 31.67
C LYS A 701 -2.40 -21.06 32.50
N TYR A 702 -2.89 -19.93 31.99
CA TYR A 702 -3.78 -19.03 32.73
C TYR A 702 -5.12 -18.84 32.02
N TYR A 703 -6.20 -18.92 32.80
CA TYR A 703 -7.54 -18.55 32.37
C TYR A 703 -8.07 -17.38 33.22
N MET A 704 -8.56 -16.33 32.56
CA MET A 704 -9.00 -15.08 33.18
C MET A 704 -10.52 -14.91 32.97
N ALA A 705 -11.33 -15.23 33.99
CA ALA A 705 -12.79 -15.11 33.93
C ALA A 705 -13.27 -13.79 34.55
N THR A 706 -14.41 -13.25 34.07
CA THR A 706 -14.98 -12.01 34.64
C THR A 706 -16.50 -12.02 34.86
N SER A 707 -17.25 -12.80 34.08
CA SER A 707 -18.68 -12.98 34.30
C SER A 707 -18.94 -13.86 35.53
N ALA A 708 -20.03 -13.57 36.24
CA ALA A 708 -20.40 -14.34 37.43
C ALA A 708 -20.68 -15.82 37.14
N GLU A 709 -21.08 -16.15 35.90
CA GLU A 709 -21.31 -17.51 35.43
C GLU A 709 -20.00 -18.23 35.12
N ALA A 710 -19.07 -17.59 34.39
CA ALA A 710 -17.76 -18.17 34.10
C ALA A 710 -16.91 -18.37 35.36
N ILE A 711 -16.89 -17.39 36.27
CA ILE A 711 -16.20 -17.50 37.57
C ILE A 711 -16.81 -18.63 38.43
N ALA A 712 -18.14 -18.76 38.45
CA ALA A 712 -18.79 -19.83 39.21
C ALA A 712 -18.51 -21.22 38.61
N ALA A 713 -18.51 -21.34 37.29
CA ALA A 713 -18.18 -22.58 36.58
C ALA A 713 -16.71 -22.98 36.79
N ALA A 714 -15.78 -22.04 36.62
CA ALA A 714 -14.35 -22.25 36.82
C ALA A 714 -14.00 -22.71 38.24
N ARG A 715 -14.62 -22.11 39.27
CA ARG A 715 -14.51 -22.54 40.68
C ARG A 715 -15.08 -23.94 40.98
N THR A 716 -15.68 -24.63 40.00
CA THR A 716 -16.15 -26.02 40.13
C THR A 716 -15.42 -27.02 39.24
N GLU A 717 -14.49 -26.55 38.38
CA GLU A 717 -13.65 -27.40 37.53
C GLU A 717 -12.36 -27.79 38.29
N PRO A 718 -12.17 -29.06 38.66
CA PRO A 718 -11.05 -29.48 39.51
C PRO A 718 -9.65 -29.34 38.88
N ARG A 719 -9.54 -29.04 37.59
CA ARG A 719 -8.28 -28.75 36.89
C ARG A 719 -7.85 -27.27 36.92
N LEU A 720 -8.60 -26.41 37.62
CA LEU A 720 -8.30 -24.98 37.79
C LEU A 720 -8.00 -24.64 39.24
N GLU A 721 -6.81 -24.08 39.51
CA GLU A 721 -6.48 -23.46 40.80
C GLU A 721 -6.74 -21.94 40.72
N GLU A 722 -7.56 -21.38 41.61
CA GLU A 722 -7.73 -19.93 41.73
C GLU A 722 -6.48 -19.30 42.37
N VAL A 723 -5.66 -18.62 41.55
CA VAL A 723 -4.37 -18.04 41.98
C VAL A 723 -4.46 -16.55 42.30
N ALA A 724 -5.38 -15.80 41.67
CA ALA A 724 -5.62 -14.40 42.01
C ALA A 724 -7.08 -13.97 41.74
N ALA A 725 -7.54 -12.96 42.49
CA ALA A 725 -8.83 -12.32 42.26
C ALA A 725 -8.71 -10.79 42.42
N PHE A 726 -9.13 -10.05 41.39
CA PHE A 726 -9.04 -8.60 41.30
C PHE A 726 -10.45 -7.99 41.17
N ALA A 727 -10.90 -7.26 42.19
CA ALA A 727 -12.11 -6.46 42.09
C ALA A 727 -11.78 -5.12 41.44
N SER A 728 -12.43 -4.81 40.30
CA SER A 728 -12.18 -3.58 39.57
C SER A 728 -12.53 -2.33 40.41
N PRO A 729 -11.80 -1.21 40.29
CA PRO A 729 -12.25 0.07 40.83
C PRO A 729 -13.59 0.52 40.18
N ASP A 730 -14.37 1.35 40.86
CA ASP A 730 -15.52 2.02 40.23
C ASP A 730 -15.00 3.04 39.21
N THR A 731 -15.13 2.70 37.92
CA THR A 731 -14.68 3.50 36.78
C THR A 731 -15.70 4.55 36.33
N GLY A 732 -16.85 4.67 37.01
CA GLY A 732 -17.87 5.70 36.78
C GLY A 732 -18.68 5.59 35.49
N ASP A 733 -18.40 4.60 34.64
CA ASP A 733 -19.07 4.34 33.36
C ASP A 733 -20.17 3.26 33.44
N GLY A 734 -20.44 2.75 34.64
CA GLY A 734 -21.57 1.85 34.93
C GLY A 734 -21.30 0.36 34.67
N VAL A 735 -20.10 0.00 34.22
CA VAL A 735 -19.65 -1.39 34.09
C VAL A 735 -18.71 -1.71 35.23
N GLN A 736 -19.20 -2.54 36.17
CA GLN A 736 -18.40 -3.08 37.27
C GLN A 736 -18.01 -4.53 36.93
N ARG A 737 -16.73 -4.88 37.14
CA ARG A 737 -16.21 -6.23 36.95
C ARG A 737 -15.42 -6.73 38.16
N ASN A 738 -15.38 -8.04 38.30
CA ASN A 738 -14.41 -8.76 39.12
C ASN A 738 -13.69 -9.70 38.15
N TRP A 739 -12.37 -9.78 38.24
CA TRP A 739 -11.56 -10.71 37.47
C TRP A 739 -11.04 -11.80 38.40
N VAL A 740 -11.03 -13.05 37.93
CA VAL A 740 -10.43 -14.18 38.65
C VAL A 740 -9.50 -14.91 37.70
N VAL A 741 -8.25 -15.08 38.11
CA VAL A 741 -7.19 -15.75 37.37
C VAL A 741 -7.04 -17.16 37.92
N PHE A 742 -7.13 -18.14 37.03
CA PHE A 742 -6.96 -19.55 37.33
C PHE A 742 -5.71 -20.10 36.65
N GLU A 743 -4.91 -20.88 37.38
CA GLU A 743 -3.82 -21.68 36.83
C GLU A 743 -4.38 -23.05 36.37
N VAL A 744 -3.99 -23.47 35.17
CA VAL A 744 -4.49 -24.67 34.48
C VAL A 744 -3.52 -25.83 34.69
N ALA A 745 -3.99 -26.94 35.29
CA ALA A 745 -3.22 -28.16 35.46
C ALA A 745 -2.83 -28.80 34.10
N ASP A 746 -1.73 -29.56 34.04
CA ASP A 746 -1.27 -30.31 32.84
C ASP A 746 -1.05 -29.44 31.58
N SER A 747 -0.73 -28.15 31.79
CA SER A 747 -0.60 -27.12 30.75
C SER A 747 0.81 -26.96 30.17
N GLU A 748 1.75 -27.87 30.51
CA GLU A 748 3.15 -27.83 30.07
C GLU A 748 3.27 -27.77 28.54
N ILE A 749 4.17 -26.91 28.04
CA ILE A 749 4.37 -26.70 26.60
C ILE A 749 5.08 -27.85 25.88
N VAL A 750 5.64 -28.82 26.62
CA VAL A 750 6.19 -30.07 26.08
C VAL A 750 5.64 -31.22 26.92
N ALA A 751 5.10 -32.25 26.27
CA ALA A 751 4.40 -33.34 26.93
C ALA A 751 4.69 -34.71 26.28
N PRO A 752 4.73 -35.81 27.07
CA PRO A 752 4.81 -37.16 26.52
C PRO A 752 3.54 -37.54 25.75
N LEU A 753 3.62 -38.60 24.93
CA LEU A 753 2.49 -39.15 24.19
C LEU A 753 2.16 -40.57 24.65
N GLU A 754 0.88 -40.89 24.80
CA GLU A 754 0.42 -42.23 25.20
C GLU A 754 0.47 -43.24 24.04
N ASN A 755 0.13 -42.80 22.82
CA ASN A 755 0.10 -43.64 21.63
C ASN A 755 0.95 -43.02 20.50
N GLN A 756 1.42 -43.88 19.59
CA GLN A 756 2.20 -43.46 18.44
C GLN A 756 1.35 -42.60 17.48
N PRO A 757 1.84 -41.44 17.00
CA PRO A 757 1.12 -40.62 16.03
C PRO A 757 0.81 -41.36 14.72
N VAL A 758 -0.25 -40.90 14.05
CA VAL A 758 -0.69 -41.41 12.74
C VAL A 758 -0.64 -40.30 11.69
N VAL A 759 -0.26 -40.65 10.46
CA VAL A 759 -0.17 -39.70 9.35
C VAL A 759 -1.45 -39.74 8.53
N ALA A 760 -2.08 -38.58 8.35
CA ALA A 760 -3.16 -38.37 7.40
C ALA A 760 -2.65 -38.63 5.97
N SER A 761 -3.17 -39.66 5.30
CA SER A 761 -2.69 -40.11 3.98
C SER A 761 -3.10 -39.21 2.80
N ASP A 762 -4.01 -38.28 3.08
CA ASP A 762 -4.85 -37.51 2.16
C ASP A 762 -4.95 -36.03 2.57
N ALA A 763 -4.13 -35.59 3.53
CA ALA A 763 -3.96 -34.18 3.92
C ALA A 763 -2.49 -33.77 3.81
N ASP A 764 -2.23 -32.47 3.67
CA ASP A 764 -0.88 -31.90 3.61
C ASP A 764 -0.75 -30.66 4.51
N ASP A 765 0.34 -29.91 4.37
CA ASP A 765 0.61 -28.72 5.17
C ASP A 765 -0.20 -27.46 4.76
N HIS A 766 -1.08 -27.54 3.75
CA HIS A 766 -1.88 -26.40 3.31
C HIS A 766 -3.09 -26.14 4.23
N VAL A 767 -3.28 -24.87 4.63
CA VAL A 767 -4.34 -24.47 5.59
C VAL A 767 -5.76 -24.76 5.07
N ASP A 768 -6.01 -24.57 3.77
CA ASP A 768 -7.14 -25.16 3.06
C ASP A 768 -6.75 -26.60 2.68
N GLY A 769 -7.32 -27.59 3.36
CA GLY A 769 -6.85 -28.97 3.39
C GLY A 769 -6.74 -29.45 4.85
N TRP A 770 -5.92 -28.78 5.64
CA TRP A 770 -5.65 -29.12 7.06
C TRP A 770 -6.69 -28.56 8.05
N VAL A 771 -6.93 -27.25 7.98
CA VAL A 771 -7.81 -26.51 8.93
C VAL A 771 -9.20 -26.33 8.33
N TYR A 772 -9.27 -26.01 7.04
CA TYR A 772 -10.52 -25.82 6.31
C TYR A 772 -10.68 -26.85 5.20
N GLY A 773 -11.81 -27.57 5.19
CA GLY A 773 -12.21 -28.40 4.06
C GLY A 773 -12.85 -27.61 2.92
N GLU A 774 -13.43 -28.31 1.96
CA GLU A 774 -14.10 -27.69 0.81
C GLU A 774 -15.28 -26.80 1.23
N ARG A 775 -15.57 -25.76 0.43
CA ARG A 775 -16.80 -24.96 0.55
C ARG A 775 -17.88 -25.56 -0.35
N PRO A 776 -19.09 -25.89 0.15
CA PRO A 776 -20.19 -26.37 -0.69
C PRO A 776 -20.56 -25.36 -1.80
N GLU A 777 -20.88 -25.86 -2.99
CA GLU A 777 -21.30 -25.01 -4.12
C GLU A 777 -22.57 -24.22 -3.79
N ALA A 778 -22.46 -22.89 -3.75
CA ALA A 778 -23.61 -22.00 -3.59
C ALA A 778 -24.39 -21.86 -4.89
N ARG A 779 -25.72 -22.03 -4.82
CA ARG A 779 -26.60 -21.78 -5.98
C ARG A 779 -26.71 -20.27 -6.24
N PRO A 780 -26.92 -19.82 -7.50
CA PRO A 780 -27.08 -18.41 -7.80
C PRO A 780 -28.17 -17.75 -6.95
N GLY A 781 -27.78 -16.72 -6.18
CA GLY A 781 -28.68 -15.96 -5.29
C GLY A 781 -28.81 -16.53 -3.87
N GLN A 782 -28.07 -17.58 -3.49
CA GLN A 782 -27.91 -17.97 -2.08
C GLN A 782 -26.65 -17.33 -1.49
N ALA A 783 -26.64 -17.13 -0.16
CA ALA A 783 -25.42 -16.82 0.58
C ALA A 783 -24.43 -18.00 0.48
N LEU A 784 -23.14 -17.72 0.66
CA LEU A 784 -22.12 -18.77 0.69
C LEU A 784 -22.33 -19.63 1.95
N ALA A 785 -22.36 -20.96 1.76
CA ALA A 785 -22.26 -21.87 2.90
C ALA A 785 -20.86 -21.75 3.53
N PRO A 786 -20.71 -21.95 4.85
CA PRO A 786 -19.40 -22.08 5.48
C PRO A 786 -18.53 -23.14 4.80
N LYS A 787 -17.20 -23.01 4.86
CA LYS A 787 -16.31 -24.14 4.56
C LYS A 787 -16.61 -25.29 5.53
N ALA A 788 -16.40 -26.53 5.10
CA ALA A 788 -16.37 -27.65 6.04
C ALA A 788 -15.16 -27.50 6.99
N PRO A 789 -15.23 -27.99 8.25
CA PRO A 789 -14.05 -28.13 9.09
C PRO A 789 -13.07 -29.14 8.47
N GLY A 790 -11.77 -28.79 8.45
CA GLY A 790 -10.70 -29.68 8.01
C GLY A 790 -10.33 -30.74 9.06
N PRO A 791 -9.50 -31.74 8.72
CA PRO A 791 -9.20 -32.87 9.60
C PRO A 791 -8.65 -32.49 10.97
N ALA A 792 -7.84 -31.44 11.06
CA ALA A 792 -7.29 -30.99 12.34
C ALA A 792 -8.35 -30.31 13.22
N VAL A 793 -9.34 -29.63 12.64
CA VAL A 793 -10.50 -29.10 13.37
C VAL A 793 -11.44 -30.24 13.80
N ASN A 794 -11.63 -31.25 12.94
CA ASN A 794 -12.40 -32.46 13.27
C ASN A 794 -11.70 -33.40 14.26
N TRP A 795 -10.39 -33.27 14.46
CA TRP A 795 -9.64 -33.95 15.53
C TRP A 795 -9.75 -33.14 16.83
N TYR A 796 -9.59 -31.83 16.75
CA TYR A 796 -9.65 -30.94 17.92
C TYR A 796 -11.00 -31.02 18.61
N LEU A 797 -12.11 -30.98 17.86
CA LEU A 797 -13.48 -31.00 18.39
C LEU A 797 -13.99 -32.39 18.81
N ASP A 798 -13.15 -33.44 18.78
CA ASP A 798 -13.55 -34.82 19.07
C ASP A 798 -12.65 -35.45 20.17
N PRO A 799 -13.06 -35.36 21.44
CA PRO A 799 -12.28 -35.90 22.56
C PRO A 799 -12.02 -37.41 22.50
N GLU A 800 -12.77 -38.18 21.70
CA GLU A 800 -12.51 -39.61 21.47
C GLU A 800 -11.32 -39.87 20.53
N ARG A 801 -10.66 -38.82 20.02
CA ARG A 801 -9.50 -38.90 19.10
C ARG A 801 -8.21 -38.32 19.68
N TRP A 802 -8.25 -37.61 20.82
CA TRP A 802 -7.08 -36.89 21.35
C TRP A 802 -5.94 -37.80 21.84
N ASP A 803 -6.23 -39.06 22.14
CA ASP A 803 -5.25 -40.06 22.58
C ASP A 803 -4.30 -40.51 21.45
N VAL A 804 -4.60 -40.18 20.20
CA VAL A 804 -3.75 -40.45 19.02
C VAL A 804 -3.55 -39.17 18.22
N GLN A 805 -2.30 -38.68 18.17
CA GLN A 805 -1.97 -37.46 17.42
C GLN A 805 -2.06 -37.66 15.90
N LEU A 806 -2.76 -36.77 15.23
CA LEU A 806 -2.92 -36.75 13.77
C LEU A 806 -1.88 -35.82 13.13
N ALA A 807 -1.06 -36.35 12.21
CA ALA A 807 0.06 -35.65 11.58
C ALA A 807 -0.09 -35.46 10.06
N THR A 808 0.47 -34.40 9.48
CA THR A 808 0.58 -34.23 8.01
C THR A 808 1.73 -35.04 7.41
N SER A 809 2.74 -35.37 8.22
CA SER A 809 3.94 -36.08 7.81
C SER A 809 4.54 -36.86 8.98
N GLY A 810 5.42 -37.82 8.69
CA GLY A 810 6.08 -38.61 9.74
C GLY A 810 6.92 -39.78 9.24
N PRO A 811 7.71 -40.41 10.12
CA PRO A 811 8.58 -41.55 9.82
C PRO A 811 7.87 -42.75 9.17
N GLN A 812 8.62 -43.68 8.58
CA GLN A 812 8.03 -44.81 7.85
C GLN A 812 7.26 -45.80 8.73
N GLN A 813 7.51 -45.85 10.04
CA GLN A 813 6.83 -46.70 11.00
C GLN A 813 5.48 -46.18 11.53
N TRP A 814 5.14 -44.90 11.33
CA TRP A 814 3.82 -44.37 11.74
C TRP A 814 2.72 -44.91 10.81
N ALA A 815 1.55 -45.23 11.36
CA ALA A 815 0.43 -45.72 10.56
C ALA A 815 -0.09 -44.61 9.63
N ARG A 816 -0.53 -44.97 8.42
CA ARG A 816 -1.15 -44.05 7.45
C ARG A 816 -2.63 -44.36 7.36
N VAL A 817 -3.46 -43.37 7.65
CA VAL A 817 -4.92 -43.49 7.71
C VAL A 817 -5.56 -42.35 6.92
N PRO A 818 -6.79 -42.52 6.40
CA PRO A 818 -7.60 -41.39 5.94
C PRO A 818 -7.78 -40.37 7.06
N ALA A 819 -7.74 -39.08 6.75
CA ALA A 819 -7.80 -38.01 7.75
C ALA A 819 -9.16 -37.96 8.50
N GLU A 820 -10.21 -38.50 7.87
CA GLU A 820 -11.54 -38.71 8.45
C GLU A 820 -11.67 -39.96 9.35
N ASP A 821 -10.63 -40.77 9.50
CA ASP A 821 -10.69 -42.00 10.33
C ASP A 821 -10.89 -41.66 11.82
N ARG A 822 -11.97 -42.21 12.38
CA ARG A 822 -12.38 -42.04 13.79
C ARG A 822 -11.87 -43.16 14.69
N ALA A 823 -11.33 -44.24 14.13
CA ALA A 823 -10.78 -45.37 14.87
C ALA A 823 -9.33 -45.69 14.46
N PRO A 824 -8.41 -44.69 14.48
CA PRO A 824 -7.01 -44.91 14.14
C PRO A 824 -6.34 -45.93 15.08
N PRO A 825 -5.24 -46.58 14.65
CA PRO A 825 -4.46 -47.46 15.50
C PRO A 825 -4.00 -46.78 16.80
N ARG A 826 -4.24 -47.45 17.92
CA ARG A 826 -3.80 -47.07 19.27
C ARG A 826 -2.62 -47.95 19.65
N ASP A 827 -1.47 -47.65 19.07
CA ASP A 827 -0.21 -48.35 19.31
C ASP A 827 0.51 -47.69 20.51
N PRO A 828 0.52 -48.29 21.72
CA PRO A 828 0.96 -47.58 22.92
C PRO A 828 2.47 -47.36 22.94
N LEU A 829 2.88 -46.17 23.34
CA LEU A 829 4.29 -45.81 23.48
C LEU A 829 4.86 -46.27 24.84
N PRO A 830 6.17 -46.55 24.92
CA PRO A 830 6.85 -46.69 26.20
C PRO A 830 6.80 -45.35 26.96
N PRO A 831 6.48 -45.31 28.26
CA PRO A 831 6.52 -44.06 29.04
C PRO A 831 7.87 -43.36 28.94
N VAL A 832 7.83 -42.04 28.79
CA VAL A 832 8.98 -41.12 28.77
C VAL A 832 8.68 -39.96 29.73
N GLU A 833 9.67 -39.57 30.53
CA GLU A 833 9.59 -38.40 31.42
C GLU A 833 10.24 -37.19 30.72
N VAL A 834 9.57 -36.04 30.74
CA VAL A 834 10.07 -34.78 30.16
C VAL A 834 10.43 -33.83 31.30
N SER A 835 11.63 -33.25 31.25
CA SER A 835 12.15 -32.35 32.29
C SER A 835 12.93 -31.17 31.70
N ASP A 836 13.37 -30.24 32.57
CA ASP A 836 14.23 -29.09 32.23
C ASP A 836 13.69 -28.21 31.06
N ILE A 837 12.36 -28.15 30.90
CA ILE A 837 11.67 -27.43 29.81
C ILE A 837 11.94 -25.93 29.91
N GLN A 838 12.46 -25.35 28.84
CA GLN A 838 12.74 -23.92 28.67
C GLN A 838 12.20 -23.44 27.32
N SER A 839 11.64 -22.23 27.30
CA SER A 839 11.18 -21.55 26.08
C SER A 839 11.67 -20.12 26.08
N GLY A 840 12.35 -19.73 25.01
CA GLY A 840 12.65 -18.34 24.67
C GLY A 840 11.81 -17.87 23.49
N THR A 841 12.26 -16.79 22.85
CA THR A 841 11.59 -16.15 21.71
C THR A 841 11.60 -17.01 20.45
N ASP A 842 12.73 -17.64 20.13
CA ASP A 842 12.93 -18.46 18.92
C ASP A 842 13.56 -19.84 19.18
N GLU A 843 13.63 -20.27 20.45
CA GLU A 843 14.16 -21.56 20.89
C GLU A 843 13.27 -22.22 21.96
N ILE A 844 13.12 -23.54 21.90
CA ILE A 844 12.48 -24.38 22.93
C ILE A 844 13.40 -25.57 23.20
N SER A 845 13.84 -25.76 24.44
CA SER A 845 14.69 -26.89 24.84
C SER A 845 14.09 -27.66 26.02
N PHE A 846 14.39 -28.95 26.09
CA PHE A 846 13.92 -29.86 27.15
C PHE A 846 14.78 -31.13 27.18
N ARG A 847 14.63 -31.91 28.24
CA ARG A 847 15.30 -33.21 28.41
C ARG A 847 14.32 -34.37 28.54
N VAL A 848 14.78 -35.57 28.21
CA VAL A 848 14.02 -36.82 28.31
C VAL A 848 14.80 -37.93 29.01
N ASP A 849 14.13 -38.81 29.75
CA ASP A 849 14.75 -40.06 30.27
C ASP A 849 15.06 -41.06 29.14
N ARG A 850 14.43 -40.90 27.97
CA ARG A 850 14.40 -41.91 26.92
C ARG A 850 14.35 -41.35 25.52
N VAL A 851 15.36 -41.71 24.74
CA VAL A 851 15.41 -41.48 23.29
C VAL A 851 14.54 -42.47 22.50
N GLY A 852 14.10 -42.08 21.32
CA GLY A 852 13.31 -42.89 20.39
C GLY A 852 11.80 -42.90 20.63
N VAL A 853 11.30 -42.22 21.67
CA VAL A 853 9.86 -42.08 21.95
C VAL A 853 9.37 -40.70 21.48
N PRO A 854 8.33 -40.60 20.63
CA PRO A 854 7.75 -39.31 20.22
C PRO A 854 7.28 -38.44 21.40
N VAL A 855 7.57 -37.14 21.34
CA VAL A 855 7.19 -36.12 22.33
C VAL A 855 6.47 -34.97 21.63
N LEU A 856 5.38 -34.48 22.24
CA LEU A 856 4.60 -33.34 21.76
C LEU A 856 5.18 -32.02 22.25
N VAL A 857 5.32 -31.05 21.36
CA VAL A 857 5.66 -29.66 21.65
C VAL A 857 4.45 -28.80 21.27
N LYS A 858 3.77 -28.25 22.27
CA LYS A 858 2.55 -27.43 22.17
C LYS A 858 2.84 -26.00 21.68
N ALA A 859 3.75 -25.84 20.71
CA ALA A 859 4.05 -24.57 20.04
C ALA A 859 3.67 -24.67 18.56
N SER A 860 3.26 -23.55 17.98
CA SER A 860 2.75 -23.55 16.60
C SER A 860 3.81 -23.99 15.59
N TYR A 861 3.45 -24.89 14.68
CA TYR A 861 4.34 -25.35 13.62
C TYR A 861 4.50 -24.30 12.50
N PHE A 862 5.71 -24.24 11.95
CA PHE A 862 6.08 -23.50 10.75
C PHE A 862 7.41 -24.08 10.19
N PRO A 863 7.63 -24.17 8.86
CA PRO A 863 8.75 -24.93 8.27
C PRO A 863 10.16 -24.35 8.49
N ASN A 864 10.29 -23.24 9.22
CA ASN A 864 11.56 -22.67 9.64
C ASN A 864 12.11 -23.28 10.95
N TRP A 865 11.28 -24.00 11.71
CA TRP A 865 11.72 -24.76 12.89
C TRP A 865 12.64 -25.93 12.50
N ARG A 866 13.65 -26.18 13.33
CA ARG A 866 14.55 -27.34 13.24
C ARG A 866 14.76 -27.92 14.62
N ALA A 867 14.84 -29.24 14.74
CA ALA A 867 15.26 -29.90 15.96
C ALA A 867 16.74 -30.29 15.88
N ASP A 868 17.47 -30.06 16.97
CA ASP A 868 18.76 -30.66 17.28
C ASP A 868 18.54 -31.65 18.45
N GLY A 869 19.32 -32.73 18.49
CA GLY A 869 19.07 -33.88 19.39
C GLY A 869 17.78 -34.67 19.12
N ALA A 870 17.07 -34.46 18.00
CA ALA A 870 15.84 -35.19 17.63
C ALA A 870 15.56 -35.25 16.12
N GLU A 871 14.75 -36.23 15.68
CA GLU A 871 14.10 -36.23 14.36
C GLU A 871 12.83 -35.35 14.37
N GLY A 872 12.57 -34.67 13.24
CA GLY A 872 11.43 -33.75 13.06
C GLY A 872 11.87 -32.28 12.97
N PRO A 873 11.02 -31.31 13.38
CA PRO A 873 9.65 -31.49 13.86
C PRO A 873 8.67 -31.90 12.76
N TYR A 874 7.66 -32.68 13.13
CA TYR A 874 6.52 -33.06 12.30
C TYR A 874 5.28 -32.29 12.74
N ARG A 875 4.51 -31.72 11.80
CA ARG A 875 3.26 -31.03 12.12
C ARG A 875 2.18 -32.00 12.57
N VAL A 876 1.53 -31.70 13.68
CA VAL A 876 0.36 -32.42 14.21
C VAL A 876 -0.82 -31.49 14.49
N ALA A 877 -1.99 -32.07 14.70
CA ALA A 877 -3.18 -31.34 15.11
C ALA A 877 -2.99 -30.74 16.52
N PRO A 878 -3.59 -29.58 16.85
CA PRO A 878 -4.31 -28.69 15.94
C PRO A 878 -3.37 -28.01 14.91
N ASN A 879 -2.25 -27.45 15.39
CA ASN A 879 -1.19 -26.89 14.55
C ASN A 879 0.17 -26.97 15.29
N GLN A 880 0.44 -28.08 15.96
CA GLN A 880 1.56 -28.25 16.88
C GLN A 880 2.69 -29.10 16.27
N MET A 881 3.72 -29.42 17.05
CA MET A 881 4.90 -30.15 16.61
C MET A 881 5.10 -31.44 17.41
N VAL A 882 5.48 -32.52 16.74
CA VAL A 882 6.05 -33.72 17.38
C VAL A 882 7.50 -33.88 16.94
N VAL A 883 8.37 -34.22 17.90
CA VAL A 883 9.77 -34.60 17.66
C VAL A 883 10.04 -35.98 18.25
N ILE A 884 11.06 -36.66 17.74
CA ILE A 884 11.51 -37.97 18.25
C ILE A 884 12.95 -37.81 18.74
N PRO A 885 13.21 -37.71 20.05
CA PRO A 885 14.54 -37.49 20.60
C PRO A 885 15.52 -38.58 20.15
N THR A 886 16.69 -38.18 19.67
CA THR A 886 17.83 -39.06 19.38
C THR A 886 18.92 -38.91 20.46
N GLU A 887 18.91 -37.81 21.21
CA GLU A 887 19.75 -37.56 22.39
C GLU A 887 18.88 -37.17 23.62
N GLU A 888 19.43 -37.25 24.84
CA GLU A 888 18.71 -36.89 26.08
C GLU A 888 18.31 -35.41 26.15
N GLN A 889 19.04 -34.54 25.46
CA GLN A 889 18.78 -33.11 25.36
C GLN A 889 18.25 -32.83 23.96
N VAL A 890 17.09 -32.17 23.89
CA VAL A 890 16.48 -31.72 22.64
C VAL A 890 16.48 -30.20 22.62
N THR A 891 16.64 -29.60 21.44
CA THR A 891 16.49 -28.16 21.23
C THR A 891 15.85 -27.90 19.87
N LEU A 892 14.65 -27.32 19.87
CA LEU A 892 14.01 -26.77 18.68
C LEU A 892 14.44 -25.31 18.53
N SER A 893 14.88 -24.91 17.35
CA SER A 893 15.22 -23.51 17.03
C SER A 893 14.55 -23.05 15.73
N TYR A 894 14.07 -21.81 15.70
CA TYR A 894 13.47 -21.19 14.51
C TYR A 894 14.55 -20.41 13.73
N GLY A 895 14.93 -20.95 12.58
CA GLY A 895 16.08 -20.47 11.81
C GLY A 895 15.75 -19.89 10.43
N THR A 896 16.78 -19.36 9.76
CA THR A 896 16.70 -18.93 8.36
C THR A 896 16.54 -20.13 7.42
N SER A 897 15.47 -20.17 6.63
CA SER A 897 15.22 -21.21 5.62
C SER A 897 15.97 -20.93 4.30
N TRP A 898 15.94 -21.87 3.36
CA TRP A 898 16.46 -21.64 2.00
C TRP A 898 15.64 -20.59 1.23
N ILE A 899 14.34 -20.42 1.56
CA ILE A 899 13.42 -19.44 0.97
C ILE A 899 13.88 -18.02 1.34
N ASP A 900 14.24 -17.83 2.62
CA ASP A 900 14.74 -16.56 3.14
C ASP A 900 16.08 -16.18 2.49
N VAL A 901 17.00 -17.14 2.36
CA VAL A 901 18.29 -16.95 1.66
C VAL A 901 18.08 -16.58 0.18
N LEU A 902 17.14 -17.24 -0.51
CA LEU A 902 16.79 -16.91 -1.90
C LEU A 902 16.25 -15.47 -2.01
N GLY A 903 15.35 -15.08 -1.12
CA GLY A 903 14.81 -13.72 -1.05
C GLY A 903 15.91 -12.67 -0.87
N TRP A 904 16.83 -12.87 0.07
CA TRP A 904 17.96 -11.97 0.33
C TRP A 904 18.94 -11.88 -0.85
N LEU A 905 19.27 -13.00 -1.51
CA LEU A 905 20.11 -12.99 -2.70
C LEU A 905 19.46 -12.22 -3.86
N MET A 906 18.14 -12.38 -4.04
CA MET A 906 17.37 -11.60 -5.02
C MET A 906 17.32 -10.11 -4.67
N ALA A 907 17.21 -9.75 -3.38
CA ALA A 907 17.26 -8.37 -2.90
C ALA A 907 18.61 -7.69 -3.18
N ILE A 908 19.73 -8.38 -2.97
CA ILE A 908 21.08 -7.88 -3.31
C ILE A 908 21.17 -7.55 -4.81
N VAL A 909 20.67 -8.44 -5.68
CA VAL A 909 20.62 -8.18 -7.14
C VAL A 909 19.72 -6.98 -7.46
N GLY A 910 18.58 -6.84 -6.76
CA GLY A 910 17.69 -5.67 -6.87
C GLY A 910 18.38 -4.35 -6.53
N PHE A 911 19.02 -4.25 -5.36
CA PHE A 911 19.73 -3.04 -4.93
C PHE A 911 20.92 -2.69 -5.85
N VAL A 912 21.67 -3.69 -6.34
CA VAL A 912 22.70 -3.48 -7.37
C VAL A 912 22.07 -2.96 -8.68
N GLY A 913 20.90 -3.47 -9.07
CA GLY A 913 20.13 -2.98 -10.21
C GLY A 913 19.67 -1.53 -10.05
N ILE A 914 19.22 -1.11 -8.86
CA ILE A 914 18.88 0.28 -8.55
C ILE A 914 20.13 1.18 -8.66
N GLY A 915 21.27 0.74 -8.13
CA GLY A 915 22.55 1.46 -8.24
C GLY A 915 23.00 1.61 -9.69
N TRP A 916 22.88 0.57 -10.51
CA TRP A 916 23.16 0.62 -11.95
C TRP A 916 22.23 1.58 -12.69
N LEU A 917 20.92 1.54 -12.42
CA LEU A 917 19.95 2.48 -12.99
C LEU A 917 20.29 3.94 -12.64
N ALA A 918 20.76 4.19 -11.41
CA ALA A 918 21.10 5.55 -10.97
C ALA A 918 22.31 6.11 -11.73
N VAL A 919 23.32 5.26 -11.99
CA VAL A 919 24.49 5.60 -12.81
C VAL A 919 24.10 5.81 -14.27
N ASP A 920 23.22 4.99 -14.84
CA ASP A 920 22.75 5.14 -16.23
C ASP A 920 21.84 6.37 -16.43
N ASP A 921 20.93 6.65 -15.50
CA ASP A 921 20.14 7.88 -15.47
C ASP A 921 21.05 9.12 -15.41
N GLN A 922 22.05 9.15 -14.52
CA GLN A 922 22.98 10.28 -14.44
C GLN A 922 23.85 10.42 -15.70
N ARG A 923 24.30 9.30 -16.29
CA ARG A 923 25.10 9.31 -17.53
C ARG A 923 24.39 9.98 -18.68
N ARG A 924 23.14 9.57 -19.01
CA ARG A 924 22.45 10.21 -20.14
C ARG A 924 21.88 11.59 -19.80
N ARG A 925 21.64 11.93 -18.51
CA ARG A 925 21.40 13.33 -18.09
C ARG A 925 22.58 14.22 -18.47
N ASN A 926 23.80 13.83 -18.11
CA ASN A 926 25.01 14.57 -18.48
C ASN A 926 25.17 14.69 -20.01
N ALA A 927 24.86 13.63 -20.76
CA ALA A 927 24.92 13.65 -22.23
C ALA A 927 23.86 14.57 -22.85
N ALA A 928 22.63 14.60 -22.32
CA ALA A 928 21.58 15.50 -22.77
C ALA A 928 21.90 16.97 -22.42
N GLU A 929 22.47 17.24 -21.24
CA GLU A 929 22.96 18.58 -20.89
C GLU A 929 24.12 19.04 -21.79
N ALA A 930 25.02 18.13 -22.17
CA ALA A 930 26.11 18.44 -23.11
C ALA A 930 25.55 18.77 -24.50
N ALA A 931 24.75 17.87 -25.07
CA ALA A 931 24.12 18.09 -26.37
C ALA A 931 23.27 19.38 -26.43
N ALA A 932 22.62 19.76 -25.32
CA ALA A 932 21.87 21.01 -25.23
C ALA A 932 22.77 22.26 -25.22
N ARG A 933 23.98 22.19 -24.64
CA ARG A 933 24.98 23.26 -24.71
C ARG A 933 25.61 23.34 -26.09
N ASP A 934 26.03 22.21 -26.66
CA ASP A 934 26.59 22.14 -28.01
C ASP A 934 25.58 22.71 -29.04
N SER A 935 24.28 22.46 -28.85
CA SER A 935 23.19 23.02 -29.67
C SER A 935 22.94 24.52 -29.46
N ALA A 936 23.36 25.10 -28.33
CA ALA A 936 23.22 26.53 -28.02
C ALA A 936 24.50 27.33 -28.36
N GLU A 937 25.67 26.67 -28.37
CA GLU A 937 26.96 27.24 -28.79
C GLU A 937 27.22 27.03 -30.29
N ALA A 938 26.45 26.15 -30.97
CA ALA A 938 26.47 26.01 -32.41
C ALA A 938 26.18 27.36 -33.12
N PRO A 939 27.09 27.86 -33.95
CA PRO A 939 26.87 29.14 -34.63
C PRO A 939 25.69 29.03 -35.58
N VAL A 940 24.72 29.94 -35.45
CA VAL A 940 23.62 30.07 -36.41
C VAL A 940 24.20 30.46 -37.76
N LEU A 941 24.38 29.47 -38.63
CA LEU A 941 24.70 29.67 -40.04
C LEU A 941 23.48 30.30 -40.72
N VAL A 942 23.39 31.64 -40.60
CA VAL A 942 22.48 32.47 -41.37
C VAL A 942 22.73 32.16 -42.84
N ASN A 943 21.75 31.53 -43.48
CA ASN A 943 21.90 30.98 -44.83
C ASN A 943 21.85 32.09 -45.87
N ALA A 944 22.97 32.81 -46.01
CA ALA A 944 23.16 34.00 -46.85
C ALA A 944 23.17 33.69 -48.37
N GLY A 945 22.49 32.62 -48.80
CA GLY A 945 22.30 32.21 -50.20
C GLY A 945 20.86 32.37 -50.70
N ALA A 946 19.94 32.95 -49.91
CA ALA A 946 18.50 33.01 -50.23
C ALA A 946 17.95 34.42 -50.51
N VAL A 947 18.82 35.43 -50.72
CA VAL A 947 18.43 36.82 -51.08
C VAL A 947 19.04 37.24 -52.41
N ALA A 948 19.26 36.28 -53.32
CA ALA A 948 19.88 36.47 -54.63
C ALA A 948 19.03 35.87 -55.78
N ALA A 949 17.69 35.90 -55.62
CA ALA A 949 16.74 35.34 -56.59
C ALA A 949 15.38 36.08 -56.58
N ALA A 950 15.35 37.36 -56.23
CA ALA A 950 14.10 38.12 -56.04
C ALA A 950 14.14 39.60 -56.48
N ASP A 951 15.13 40.01 -57.30
CA ASP A 951 15.22 41.37 -57.88
C ASP A 951 15.73 41.28 -59.34
N SER A 952 14.86 40.92 -60.28
CA SER A 952 15.19 40.90 -61.71
C SER A 952 14.00 41.05 -62.66
N VAL A 953 12.94 41.77 -62.27
CA VAL A 953 11.81 42.15 -63.15
C VAL A 953 11.34 43.57 -62.84
N ALA A 954 12.12 44.57 -63.25
CA ALA A 954 11.68 45.96 -63.35
C ALA A 954 12.48 46.69 -64.45
N ASP A 955 11.72 47.34 -65.34
CA ASP A 955 12.02 48.35 -66.36
C ASP A 955 13.45 48.57 -66.89
N ALA A 956 13.51 48.66 -68.22
CA ALA A 956 14.68 49.10 -68.97
C ALA A 956 14.53 50.55 -69.48
N ASP A 957 15.69 51.19 -69.61
CA ASP A 957 16.00 52.33 -70.50
C ASP A 957 15.61 53.76 -70.07
N THR A 958 16.45 54.70 -70.52
CA THR A 958 16.44 56.18 -70.32
C THR A 958 16.69 56.69 -68.89
N GLY A 959 17.52 57.71 -68.66
CA GLY A 959 18.49 58.36 -69.56
C GLY A 959 19.00 59.72 -69.07
N ALA A 960 20.33 59.91 -69.11
CA ALA A 960 21.09 61.16 -68.89
C ALA A 960 21.07 61.80 -67.48
N GLY A 961 22.15 62.53 -67.12
CA GLY A 961 22.19 63.42 -65.95
C GLY A 961 23.51 63.50 -65.19
N GLU A 962 24.56 64.13 -65.74
CA GLU A 962 25.77 64.48 -64.99
C GLU A 962 25.62 65.79 -64.19
N SER A 963 25.82 65.75 -62.87
CA SER A 963 26.52 66.77 -62.06
C SER A 963 26.77 66.19 -60.65
N ALA A 964 27.98 66.13 -60.08
CA ALA A 964 29.11 67.06 -59.97
C ALA A 964 28.88 68.21 -58.96
N VAL A 965 29.50 68.07 -57.77
CA VAL A 965 30.15 69.10 -56.91
C VAL A 965 30.37 68.53 -55.49
N GLY A 966 31.58 68.66 -54.95
CA GLY A 966 31.91 68.53 -53.52
C GLY A 966 32.47 69.87 -52.97
N PRO A 967 33.16 69.95 -51.82
CA PRO A 967 33.71 68.84 -51.01
C PRO A 967 33.54 68.98 -49.46
N GLN A 968 34.25 68.09 -48.74
CA GLN A 968 34.85 68.17 -47.39
C GLN A 968 35.42 69.56 -46.93
N PRO A 969 35.99 69.74 -45.70
CA PRO A 969 36.28 68.76 -44.62
C PRO A 969 35.97 69.14 -43.14
N ASP A 970 36.03 68.12 -42.27
CA ASP A 970 36.70 67.96 -40.95
C ASP A 970 36.88 69.12 -39.95
N ALA A 971 36.45 68.87 -38.69
CA ALA A 971 37.08 69.25 -37.38
C ALA A 971 36.09 68.95 -36.22
N ALA A 972 36.46 68.52 -35.01
CA ALA A 972 37.70 67.92 -34.49
C ALA A 972 37.41 67.18 -33.14
N ASP A 973 38.45 66.53 -32.60
CA ASP A 973 38.77 66.09 -31.22
C ASP A 973 38.02 66.71 -30.00
N GLU A 974 38.08 66.15 -28.77
CA GLU A 974 39.13 65.30 -28.16
C GLU A 974 38.61 64.42 -26.98
N SER A 975 39.45 63.43 -26.59
CA SER A 975 39.68 62.69 -25.32
C SER A 975 38.90 62.98 -23.99
N ALA A 976 39.02 62.23 -22.87
CA ALA A 976 39.92 61.13 -22.46
C ALA A 976 39.32 60.27 -21.30
N ALA A 977 39.88 59.06 -21.07
CA ALA A 977 40.41 58.47 -19.81
C ALA A 977 39.69 58.63 -18.43
N ASP A 978 39.90 57.80 -17.40
CA ASP A 978 40.38 56.40 -17.22
C ASP A 978 40.18 56.03 -15.72
N SER A 979 39.80 54.78 -15.40
CA SER A 979 40.21 53.99 -14.21
C SER A 979 39.38 52.71 -14.04
#